data_AF-A0A1S3IG29-F1
#
_entry.id   AF-A0A1S3IG29-F1
#
_cell.length_a   1.000
_cell.length_b   1.000
_cell.length_c   1.000
_cell.angle_alpha   90.00
_cell.angle_beta   90.00
_cell.angle_gamma   90.00
#
_symmetry.space_group_name_H-M   'P 1'
#
loop_
_entity.id
_entity.type
_entity.pdbx_description
1 polymer ?
#
loop_
_entity_poly.entity_id
_entity_poly.type
_entity_poly.pdbx_seq_one_letter_code
_entity_poly.pdbx_strand_id
1 'polypeptide(L)'
;MLNLKDSEEHLQRKAVVAQAIQDTGTYHIEYDELVFGAKTAWRNASRCSGRIQWKNLQVFDAREIQTAEEMFRAICRHLTWATNGGNIRSAMTVFPARTNKKKDFRIWNSQFIRYAGYRMPGGHIIGDPSNLSFTQICERLGWKGKGGHFDVLPLVLSANGELPELFEIPKEIILEVELTHPRFDWFKELGLKWYAVPVVSNMLFDCGGLEFPAAPFNGWYMGTEIGARNLCDVQRYNILEIVGQHMGLDCRSSVNLWKDLALVEVNIAVLHSYQKAGVSIVDHHTVAESFVQFMLQEAKTRGGCPADWVWIVPPISGSITPVFHQEMVNYTIKPSFDYQEDPPLLLLNQLDKEKNMKNLVFGIFRAVLLATKLKMKIRKCRPRCLILFASETGKSEQFARRLEATMGRAFNARTVCMEDYPVYNFLQEQLVLVVTSTFGLGSPPLNGETFFRALESFEKNLSNIRFAVFGLGSKAYPRFCAFAVHIDNLLRNLGGQRMTSLVKADSLSGQEKPFVKWSRQVYNEACALYGLLTFKHADDIEVTTEWHEERFRYTVVGKEENIIKGLSEIHGYQMQSFNIISSTNLQAKSSGLRTLSVKLQSTTNKDKLVYQHGDHMLIFPTNNIAMVTAIIQRIKDLPLCGAAVQLETFSVKHN
;
A
#
# COMPACT_ATOMS: atom_id res chain seq x y z
N MET A 1 -29.11 -24.51 -17.47
CA MET A 1 -29.01 -23.29 -18.30
C MET A 1 -29.91 -23.52 -19.50
N LEU A 2 -30.64 -22.50 -19.96
CA LEU A 2 -31.30 -22.59 -21.27
C LEU A 2 -30.22 -22.63 -22.34
N ASN A 3 -30.31 -23.59 -23.27
CA ASN A 3 -29.40 -23.65 -24.40
C ASN A 3 -29.92 -22.69 -25.48
N LEU A 4 -29.46 -21.44 -25.44
CA LEU A 4 -29.82 -20.40 -26.42
C LEU A 4 -29.02 -20.51 -27.73
N LYS A 5 -28.29 -21.61 -27.94
CA LYS A 5 -27.65 -21.87 -29.22
C LYS A 5 -28.72 -21.92 -30.31
N ASP A 6 -28.45 -21.20 -31.38
CA ASP A 6 -29.31 -21.10 -32.57
C ASP A 6 -30.71 -20.48 -32.28
N SER A 7 -30.86 -19.72 -31.17
CA SER A 7 -32.02 -18.84 -30.94
C SER A 7 -32.03 -17.61 -31.85
N GLU A 8 -33.19 -16.93 -31.96
CA GLU A 8 -33.34 -15.73 -32.77
C GLU A 8 -32.36 -14.62 -32.35
N GLU A 9 -32.24 -14.37 -31.04
CA GLU A 9 -31.34 -13.36 -30.49
C GLU A 9 -29.86 -13.69 -30.75
N HIS A 10 -29.48 -14.97 -30.65
CA HIS A 10 -28.13 -15.43 -30.96
C HIS A 10 -27.80 -15.25 -32.45
N LEU A 11 -28.71 -15.61 -33.35
CA LEU A 11 -28.53 -15.46 -34.79
C LEU A 11 -28.50 -13.97 -35.20
N GLN A 12 -29.37 -13.14 -34.61
CA GLN A 12 -29.41 -11.70 -34.84
C GLN A 12 -28.12 -11.02 -34.35
N ARG A 13 -27.69 -11.28 -33.10
CA ARG A 13 -26.45 -10.71 -32.55
C ARG A 13 -25.23 -11.11 -33.37
N LYS A 14 -25.17 -12.37 -33.82
CA LYS A 14 -24.10 -12.86 -34.71
C LYS A 14 -24.09 -12.13 -36.06
N ALA A 15 -25.26 -11.86 -36.66
CA ALA A 15 -25.37 -11.10 -37.90
C ALA A 15 -24.92 -9.63 -37.71
N VAL A 16 -25.34 -8.97 -36.63
CA VAL A 16 -24.95 -7.59 -36.28
C VAL A 16 -23.43 -7.48 -36.10
N VAL A 17 -22.81 -8.41 -35.36
CA VAL A 17 -21.35 -8.42 -35.16
C VAL A 17 -20.62 -8.70 -36.47
N ALA A 18 -21.10 -9.63 -37.30
CA ALA A 18 -20.49 -9.92 -38.59
C ALA A 18 -20.52 -8.70 -39.54
N GLN A 19 -21.64 -7.98 -39.60
CA GLN A 19 -21.77 -6.76 -40.40
C GLN A 19 -20.85 -5.65 -39.88
N ALA A 20 -20.82 -5.41 -38.56
CA ALA A 20 -19.93 -4.40 -37.97
C ALA A 20 -18.44 -4.65 -38.28
N ILE A 21 -18.00 -5.91 -38.26
CA ILE A 21 -16.62 -6.30 -38.63
C ILE A 21 -16.35 -6.05 -40.12
N GLN A 22 -17.31 -6.31 -41.00
CA GLN A 22 -17.18 -6.01 -42.44
C GLN A 22 -17.09 -4.49 -42.69
N ASP A 23 -17.93 -3.70 -42.03
CA ASP A 23 -18.04 -2.26 -42.27
C ASP A 23 -16.90 -1.45 -41.64
N THR A 24 -16.38 -1.89 -40.48
CA THR A 24 -15.46 -1.09 -39.65
C THR A 24 -14.13 -1.78 -39.32
N GLY A 25 -13.98 -3.07 -39.64
CA GLY A 25 -12.82 -3.89 -39.25
C GLY A 25 -12.80 -4.28 -37.76
N THR A 26 -13.84 -3.95 -36.98
CA THR A 26 -13.96 -4.25 -35.55
C THR A 26 -15.44 -4.35 -35.15
N TYR A 27 -15.75 -4.52 -33.86
CA TYR A 27 -17.12 -4.47 -33.35
C TYR A 27 -17.19 -3.95 -31.92
N HIS A 28 -18.38 -3.55 -31.48
CA HIS A 28 -18.64 -3.18 -30.08
C HIS A 28 -19.27 -4.37 -29.33
N ILE A 29 -18.59 -4.84 -28.29
CA ILE A 29 -19.11 -5.82 -27.33
C ILE A 29 -20.18 -5.16 -26.43
N GLU A 30 -21.30 -5.81 -26.20
CA GLU A 30 -22.34 -5.28 -25.30
C GLU A 30 -21.92 -5.41 -23.82
N TYR A 31 -22.59 -4.68 -22.92
CA TYR A 31 -22.21 -4.67 -21.50
C TYR A 31 -22.31 -6.06 -20.86
N ASP A 32 -23.38 -6.82 -21.14
CA ASP A 32 -23.56 -8.16 -20.58
C ASP A 32 -22.55 -9.17 -21.17
N GLU A 33 -22.22 -9.04 -22.45
CA GLU A 33 -21.13 -9.79 -23.11
C GLU A 33 -19.77 -9.47 -22.47
N LEU A 34 -19.51 -8.20 -22.14
CA LEU A 34 -18.29 -7.75 -21.45
C LEU A 34 -18.22 -8.31 -20.02
N VAL A 35 -19.32 -8.29 -19.28
CA VAL A 35 -19.41 -8.86 -17.93
C VAL A 35 -19.19 -10.37 -17.96
N PHE A 36 -19.81 -11.08 -18.91
CA PHE A 36 -19.58 -12.50 -19.14
C PHE A 36 -18.12 -12.78 -19.51
N GLY A 37 -17.56 -11.97 -20.40
CA GLY A 37 -16.18 -12.08 -20.87
C GLY A 37 -15.16 -11.94 -19.75
N ALA A 38 -15.27 -10.87 -18.95
CA ALA A 38 -14.41 -10.60 -17.79
C ALA A 38 -14.45 -11.73 -16.76
N LYS A 39 -15.65 -12.20 -16.40
CA LYS A 39 -15.84 -13.33 -15.46
C LYS A 39 -15.26 -14.62 -16.01
N THR A 40 -15.41 -14.87 -17.32
CA THR A 40 -14.89 -16.07 -17.97
C THR A 40 -13.37 -16.03 -18.14
N ALA A 41 -12.76 -14.87 -18.40
CA ALA A 41 -11.31 -14.70 -18.41
C ALA A 41 -10.69 -15.05 -17.04
N TRP A 42 -11.31 -14.61 -15.94
CA TRP A 42 -10.87 -15.02 -14.59
C TRP A 42 -11.04 -16.52 -14.38
N ARG A 43 -12.19 -17.11 -14.78
CA ARG A 43 -12.43 -18.56 -14.73
C ARG A 43 -11.39 -19.37 -15.54
N ASN A 44 -10.86 -18.80 -16.62
CA ASN A 44 -9.86 -19.39 -17.51
C ASN A 44 -8.41 -19.19 -17.05
N ALA A 45 -8.13 -18.26 -16.12
CA ALA A 45 -6.77 -17.89 -15.70
C ALA A 45 -6.05 -19.06 -14.98
N SER A 46 -5.26 -19.85 -15.71
CA SER A 46 -4.67 -21.10 -15.22
C SER A 46 -3.75 -20.94 -14.00
N ARG A 47 -3.19 -19.74 -13.80
CA ARG A 47 -2.30 -19.36 -12.69
C ARG A 47 -3.00 -18.83 -11.44
N CYS A 48 -4.33 -18.72 -11.45
CA CYS A 48 -5.10 -18.19 -10.32
C CYS A 48 -5.71 -19.33 -9.49
N SER A 49 -5.36 -19.42 -8.21
CA SER A 49 -5.93 -20.38 -7.26
C SER A 49 -7.27 -19.90 -6.66
N GLY A 50 -7.49 -18.59 -6.55
CA GLY A 50 -8.73 -17.99 -6.03
C GLY A 50 -9.98 -18.09 -6.94
N ARG A 51 -9.96 -18.94 -7.98
CA ARG A 51 -10.97 -18.96 -9.04
C ARG A 51 -12.38 -19.40 -8.62
N ILE A 52 -12.57 -20.00 -7.45
CA ILE A 52 -13.92 -20.34 -6.93
C ILE A 52 -14.84 -19.10 -6.86
N GLN A 53 -14.26 -17.90 -6.74
CA GLN A 53 -14.97 -16.61 -6.68
C GLN A 53 -15.32 -16.00 -8.05
N TRP A 54 -15.03 -16.66 -9.18
CA TRP A 54 -15.11 -16.06 -10.53
C TRP A 54 -16.44 -15.39 -10.89
N LYS A 55 -17.56 -15.86 -10.33
CA LYS A 55 -18.91 -15.30 -10.54
C LYS A 55 -19.14 -13.95 -9.84
N ASN A 56 -18.38 -13.68 -8.77
CA ASN A 56 -18.59 -12.56 -7.85
C ASN A 56 -17.82 -11.28 -8.25
N LEU A 57 -17.22 -11.26 -9.44
CA LEU A 57 -16.52 -10.09 -9.98
C LEU A 57 -17.51 -8.95 -10.29
N GLN A 58 -17.28 -7.77 -9.72
CA GLN A 58 -17.88 -6.52 -10.20
C GLN A 58 -17.11 -6.04 -11.43
N VAL A 59 -17.80 -5.67 -12.49
CA VAL A 59 -17.19 -5.04 -13.67
C VAL A 59 -17.61 -3.58 -13.70
N PHE A 60 -16.63 -2.69 -13.84
CA PHE A 60 -16.85 -1.27 -14.08
C PHE A 60 -16.56 -1.00 -15.56
N ASP A 61 -17.60 -0.66 -16.31
CA ASP A 61 -17.42 -0.14 -17.66
C ASP A 61 -16.75 1.24 -17.60
N ALA A 62 -15.71 1.39 -18.40
CA ALA A 62 -14.89 2.58 -18.57
C ALA A 62 -14.45 2.74 -20.04
N ARG A 63 -15.14 2.08 -20.99
CA ARG A 63 -14.79 2.06 -22.42
C ARG A 63 -15.05 3.37 -23.16
N GLU A 64 -15.78 4.30 -22.53
CA GLU A 64 -16.04 5.65 -23.05
C GLU A 64 -15.01 6.70 -22.60
N ILE A 65 -14.07 6.33 -21.72
CA ILE A 65 -13.05 7.25 -21.18
C ILE A 65 -12.08 7.68 -22.27
N GLN A 66 -11.77 8.99 -22.33
CA GLN A 66 -10.90 9.56 -23.35
C GLN A 66 -9.54 10.03 -22.81
N THR A 67 -9.47 10.40 -21.52
CA THR A 67 -8.31 11.09 -20.94
C THR A 67 -7.67 10.33 -19.76
N ALA A 68 -6.38 10.59 -19.51
CA ALA A 68 -5.67 10.02 -18.36
C ALA A 68 -6.26 10.52 -17.01
N GLU A 69 -6.81 11.74 -16.98
CA GLU A 69 -7.53 12.28 -15.81
C GLU A 69 -8.78 11.45 -15.47
N GLU A 70 -9.55 11.06 -16.47
CA GLU A 70 -10.71 10.18 -16.32
C GLU A 70 -10.30 8.77 -15.94
N MET A 71 -9.21 8.24 -16.52
CA MET A 71 -8.63 6.96 -16.08
C MET A 71 -8.32 6.98 -14.59
N PHE A 72 -7.62 8.02 -14.11
CA PHE A 72 -7.29 8.17 -12.69
C PHE A 72 -8.54 8.24 -11.79
N ARG A 73 -9.58 8.97 -12.21
CA ARG A 73 -10.88 9.01 -11.49
C ARG A 73 -11.53 7.62 -11.42
N ALA A 74 -11.50 6.85 -12.51
CA ALA A 74 -12.02 5.48 -12.55
C ALA A 74 -11.20 4.52 -11.66
N ILE A 75 -9.88 4.66 -11.63
CA ILE A 75 -8.97 3.91 -10.76
C ILE A 75 -9.26 4.23 -9.27
N CYS A 76 -9.45 5.50 -8.92
CA CYS A 76 -9.84 5.88 -7.55
C CYS A 76 -11.21 5.31 -7.15
N ARG A 77 -12.18 5.27 -8.07
CA ARG A 77 -13.48 4.60 -7.87
C ARG A 77 -13.32 3.10 -7.64
N HIS A 78 -12.50 2.43 -8.46
CA HIS A 78 -12.17 1.01 -8.32
C HIS A 78 -11.56 0.73 -6.94
N LEU A 79 -10.48 1.42 -6.56
CA LEU A 79 -9.80 1.24 -5.27
C LEU A 79 -10.75 1.48 -4.09
N THR A 80 -11.54 2.54 -4.12
CA THR A 80 -12.48 2.83 -3.03
C THR A 80 -13.52 1.71 -2.87
N TRP A 81 -14.06 1.21 -3.99
CA TRP A 81 -15.05 0.13 -3.98
C TRP A 81 -14.44 -1.22 -3.59
N ALA A 82 -13.24 -1.54 -4.09
CA ALA A 82 -12.53 -2.78 -3.79
C ALA A 82 -12.09 -2.85 -2.33
N THR A 83 -11.54 -1.75 -1.79
CA THR A 83 -11.06 -1.65 -0.40
C THR A 83 -12.17 -1.83 0.63
N ASN A 84 -13.35 -1.20 0.43
CA ASN A 84 -14.56 -1.43 1.23
C ASN A 84 -14.31 -1.48 2.76
N GLY A 85 -13.46 -0.57 3.26
CA GLY A 85 -13.05 -0.48 4.67
C GLY A 85 -12.39 -1.72 5.27
N GLY A 86 -11.79 -2.59 4.46
CA GLY A 86 -11.13 -3.83 4.85
C GLY A 86 -11.84 -5.09 4.34
N ASN A 87 -13.15 -5.05 4.11
CA ASN A 87 -13.91 -6.19 3.58
C ASN A 87 -13.76 -6.27 2.04
N ILE A 88 -12.59 -6.70 1.59
CA ILE A 88 -12.15 -6.58 0.19
C ILE A 88 -13.10 -7.28 -0.78
N ARG A 89 -13.44 -6.59 -1.88
CA ARG A 89 -14.31 -7.11 -2.94
C ARG A 89 -13.58 -7.18 -4.27
N SER A 90 -13.82 -8.23 -5.05
CA SER A 90 -13.25 -8.39 -6.40
C SER A 90 -13.91 -7.47 -7.42
N ALA A 91 -13.12 -6.60 -8.05
CA ALA A 91 -13.54 -5.75 -9.16
C ALA A 91 -12.61 -5.87 -10.37
N MET A 92 -13.12 -5.44 -11.51
CA MET A 92 -12.38 -5.18 -12.75
C MET A 92 -12.86 -3.85 -13.31
N THR A 93 -11.98 -3.07 -13.94
CA THR A 93 -12.34 -1.87 -14.70
C THR A 93 -11.81 -1.98 -16.10
N VAL A 94 -12.68 -1.86 -17.11
CA VAL A 94 -12.29 -2.07 -18.51
C VAL A 94 -12.27 -0.75 -19.24
N PHE A 95 -11.08 -0.28 -19.58
CA PHE A 95 -10.86 0.92 -20.39
C PHE A 95 -11.09 0.63 -21.90
N PRO A 96 -11.01 1.61 -22.81
CA PRO A 96 -11.31 1.38 -24.23
C PRO A 96 -10.48 0.26 -24.86
N ALA A 97 -11.10 -0.46 -25.80
CA ALA A 97 -10.41 -1.48 -26.60
C ALA A 97 -9.33 -0.86 -27.51
N ARG A 98 -8.33 -1.65 -27.85
CA ARG A 98 -7.31 -1.29 -28.83
C ARG A 98 -7.95 -1.12 -30.20
N THR A 99 -7.85 0.10 -30.74
CA THR A 99 -8.09 0.39 -32.16
C THR A 99 -6.79 0.42 -32.97
N ASN A 100 -5.70 0.87 -32.34
CA ASN A 100 -4.35 0.93 -32.89
C ASN A 100 -3.37 0.91 -31.71
N LYS A 101 -2.29 0.10 -31.78
CA LYS A 101 -1.25 0.03 -30.72
C LYS A 101 -0.67 1.40 -30.32
N LYS A 102 -0.64 2.37 -31.24
CA LYS A 102 -0.19 3.75 -30.95
C LYS A 102 -1.19 4.58 -30.13
N LYS A 103 -2.44 4.12 -29.98
CA LYS A 103 -3.53 4.77 -29.24
C LYS A 103 -3.98 3.97 -28.01
N ASP A 104 -3.20 2.99 -27.59
CA ASP A 104 -3.55 2.14 -26.45
C ASP A 104 -3.76 2.97 -25.17
N PHE A 105 -4.81 2.63 -24.43
CA PHE A 105 -4.95 3.01 -23.03
C PHE A 105 -4.06 2.05 -22.22
N ARG A 106 -3.14 2.59 -21.42
CA ARG A 106 -2.18 1.80 -20.62
C ARG A 106 -2.03 2.37 -19.23
N ILE A 107 -2.11 1.49 -18.23
CA ILE A 107 -1.53 1.74 -16.90
C ILE A 107 -0.13 1.11 -16.95
N TRP A 108 0.91 1.90 -16.72
CA TRP A 108 2.28 1.41 -16.82
C TRP A 108 2.70 0.64 -15.55
N ASN A 109 2.06 0.93 -14.42
CA ASN A 109 2.26 0.22 -13.17
C ASN A 109 1.83 -1.25 -13.30
N SER A 110 2.61 -2.18 -12.72
CA SER A 110 2.24 -3.60 -12.62
C SER A 110 1.05 -3.84 -11.68
N GLN A 111 0.95 -3.04 -10.61
CA GLN A 111 -0.21 -2.98 -9.72
C GLN A 111 -0.52 -1.52 -9.38
N PHE A 112 -1.78 -1.20 -9.05
CA PHE A 112 -2.16 0.18 -8.68
C PHE A 112 -1.37 0.73 -7.50
N ILE A 113 -1.25 -0.05 -6.43
CA ILE A 113 -0.47 0.28 -5.25
C ILE A 113 0.74 -0.64 -5.26
N ARG A 114 1.94 -0.05 -5.28
CA ARG A 114 3.22 -0.73 -5.00
C ARG A 114 4.15 0.25 -4.31
N TYR A 115 5.08 -0.28 -3.52
CA TYR A 115 6.12 0.51 -2.89
C TYR A 115 7.29 0.76 -3.84
N ALA A 116 7.86 1.96 -3.81
CA ALA A 116 9.03 2.34 -4.59
C ALA A 116 10.29 1.59 -4.14
N GLY A 117 11.32 1.57 -5.00
CA GLY A 117 12.65 1.05 -4.70
C GLY A 117 13.71 2.07 -5.07
N TYR A 118 14.52 2.49 -4.11
CA TYR A 118 15.54 3.53 -4.27
C TYR A 118 16.94 2.93 -4.17
N ARG A 119 17.78 3.16 -5.18
CA ARG A 119 19.21 2.81 -5.10
C ARG A 119 19.94 3.92 -4.36
N MET A 120 20.44 3.60 -3.17
CA MET A 120 21.14 4.55 -2.30
C MET A 120 22.64 4.64 -2.64
N PRO A 121 23.33 5.70 -2.18
CA PRO A 121 24.79 5.72 -2.13
C PRO A 121 25.33 4.47 -1.43
N GLY A 122 26.35 3.84 -2.02
CA GLY A 122 26.84 2.52 -1.58
C GLY A 122 26.13 1.32 -2.21
N GLY A 123 25.12 1.53 -3.06
CA GLY A 123 24.55 0.49 -3.93
C GLY A 123 23.47 -0.40 -3.30
N HIS A 124 23.26 -0.29 -1.98
CA HIS A 124 22.11 -0.89 -1.29
C HIS A 124 20.79 -0.28 -1.80
N ILE A 125 19.69 -1.00 -1.59
CA ILE A 125 18.36 -0.59 -2.04
C ILE A 125 17.44 -0.41 -0.82
N ILE A 126 16.77 0.74 -0.74
CA ILE A 126 15.68 0.98 0.23
C ILE A 126 14.34 0.79 -0.48
N GLY A 127 13.36 0.22 0.22
CA GLY A 127 12.05 -0.10 -0.34
C GLY A 127 12.03 -1.44 -1.08
N ASP A 128 11.30 -1.51 -2.19
CA ASP A 128 11.07 -2.75 -2.94
C ASP A 128 12.01 -2.85 -4.17
N PRO A 129 13.05 -3.71 -4.16
CA PRO A 129 14.00 -3.80 -5.27
C PRO A 129 13.37 -4.17 -6.62
N SER A 130 12.24 -4.88 -6.62
CA SER A 130 11.54 -5.24 -7.86
C SER A 130 10.95 -4.05 -8.61
N ASN A 131 10.82 -2.90 -7.96
CA ASN A 131 10.29 -1.67 -8.55
C ASN A 131 11.38 -0.62 -8.85
N LEU A 132 12.67 -0.90 -8.66
CA LEU A 132 13.75 0.09 -8.85
C LEU A 132 13.71 0.74 -10.24
N SER A 133 13.56 -0.05 -11.30
CA SER A 133 13.49 0.46 -12.68
C SER A 133 12.28 1.36 -12.92
N PHE A 134 11.10 0.97 -12.40
CA PHE A 134 9.87 1.75 -12.54
C PHE A 134 9.88 3.02 -11.67
N THR A 135 10.50 2.96 -10.49
CA THR A 135 10.74 4.11 -9.62
C THR A 135 11.55 5.17 -10.35
N GLN A 136 12.64 4.77 -11.00
CA GLN A 136 13.46 5.66 -11.83
C GLN A 136 12.71 6.25 -13.03
N ILE A 137 11.72 5.54 -13.60
CA ILE A 137 10.82 6.09 -14.63
C ILE A 137 9.93 7.20 -14.03
N CYS A 138 9.34 6.95 -12.86
CA CYS A 138 8.53 7.95 -12.15
C CYS A 138 9.36 9.21 -11.82
N GLU A 139 10.59 9.05 -11.33
CA GLU A 139 11.52 10.15 -11.03
C GLU A 139 11.88 10.97 -12.29
N ARG A 140 12.13 10.30 -13.43
CA ARG A 140 12.37 10.99 -14.72
C ARG A 140 11.16 11.77 -15.23
N LEU A 141 9.95 11.27 -14.96
CA LEU A 141 8.69 11.97 -15.26
C LEU A 141 8.40 13.12 -14.27
N GLY A 142 9.24 13.33 -13.26
CA GLY A 142 9.18 14.46 -12.32
C GLY A 142 8.60 14.14 -10.95
N TRP A 143 8.27 12.88 -10.66
CA TRP A 143 7.88 12.47 -9.30
C TRP A 143 9.07 12.58 -8.33
N LYS A 144 8.77 12.85 -7.06
CA LYS A 144 9.75 12.84 -5.97
C LYS A 144 9.23 11.99 -4.83
N GLY A 145 9.84 10.82 -4.65
CA GLY A 145 9.63 9.99 -3.47
C GLY A 145 10.17 10.65 -2.20
N LYS A 146 9.88 10.06 -1.03
CA LYS A 146 10.49 10.47 0.24
C LYS A 146 11.79 9.72 0.53
N GLY A 147 12.05 8.61 -0.18
CA GLY A 147 13.19 7.73 0.05
C GLY A 147 12.92 6.68 1.14
N GLY A 148 11.66 6.41 1.49
CA GLY A 148 11.28 5.47 2.54
C GLY A 148 11.05 4.02 2.06
N HIS A 149 11.06 3.07 3.00
CA HIS A 149 10.83 1.65 2.71
C HIS A 149 9.44 1.32 2.13
N PHE A 150 8.46 2.19 2.33
CA PHE A 150 7.05 1.96 1.98
C PHE A 150 6.42 3.20 1.33
N ASP A 151 7.18 3.89 0.47
CA ASP A 151 6.66 4.99 -0.34
C ASP A 151 5.81 4.45 -1.49
N VAL A 152 4.50 4.76 -1.49
CA VAL A 152 3.60 4.33 -2.56
C VAL A 152 3.91 5.08 -3.86
N LEU A 153 4.13 4.33 -4.93
CA LEU A 153 4.39 4.85 -6.27
C LEU A 153 3.17 5.61 -6.84
N PRO A 154 3.39 6.64 -7.67
CA PRO A 154 2.33 7.27 -8.43
C PRO A 154 1.85 6.34 -9.56
N LEU A 155 0.63 6.56 -10.03
CA LEU A 155 0.14 5.97 -11.26
C LEU A 155 0.73 6.70 -12.46
N VAL A 156 1.24 5.95 -13.43
CA VAL A 156 1.70 6.44 -14.73
C VAL A 156 0.70 5.94 -15.78
N LEU A 157 -0.05 6.88 -16.37
CA LEU A 157 -1.22 6.59 -17.21
C LEU A 157 -1.04 7.19 -18.61
N SER A 158 -1.26 6.38 -19.65
CA SER A 158 -1.40 6.84 -21.04
C SER A 158 -2.81 6.57 -21.53
N ALA A 159 -3.41 7.57 -22.19
CA ALA A 159 -4.74 7.51 -22.78
C ALA A 159 -4.66 7.89 -24.27
N ASN A 160 -5.36 7.16 -25.16
CA ASN A 160 -5.54 7.51 -26.57
C ASN A 160 -4.25 7.84 -27.39
N GLY A 161 -3.08 7.37 -26.94
CA GLY A 161 -1.80 7.66 -27.59
C GLY A 161 -1.13 8.96 -27.15
N GLU A 162 -1.65 9.64 -26.13
CA GLU A 162 -1.00 10.76 -25.47
C GLU A 162 0.18 10.31 -24.59
N LEU A 163 1.06 11.27 -24.29
CA LEU A 163 2.21 11.06 -23.41
C LEU A 163 1.76 10.66 -21.99
N PRO A 164 2.54 9.84 -21.26
CA PRO A 164 2.18 9.39 -19.92
C PRO A 164 2.10 10.53 -18.92
N GLU A 165 1.00 10.59 -18.16
CA GLU A 165 0.79 11.51 -17.04
C GLU A 165 0.96 10.81 -15.68
N LEU A 166 1.46 11.55 -14.69
CA LEU A 166 1.65 11.11 -13.30
C LEU A 166 0.49 11.51 -12.40
N PHE A 167 -0.05 10.57 -11.62
CA PHE A 167 -1.07 10.84 -10.62
C PHE A 167 -0.77 10.16 -9.28
N GLU A 168 -0.71 10.92 -8.19
CA GLU A 168 -0.62 10.36 -6.84
C GLU A 168 -1.98 9.88 -6.34
N ILE A 169 -2.07 8.61 -5.93
CA ILE A 169 -3.27 8.05 -5.32
C ILE A 169 -3.51 8.75 -3.96
N PRO A 170 -4.73 9.26 -3.66
CA PRO A 170 -5.01 9.87 -2.37
C PRO A 170 -4.81 8.87 -1.23
N LYS A 171 -3.98 9.23 -0.24
CA LYS A 171 -3.68 8.39 0.94
C LYS A 171 -4.92 7.91 1.68
N GLU A 172 -6.02 8.67 1.61
CA GLU A 172 -7.30 8.36 2.24
C GLU A 172 -8.04 7.15 1.61
N ILE A 173 -7.63 6.69 0.43
CA ILE A 173 -8.17 5.49 -0.24
C ILE A 173 -7.15 4.34 -0.33
N ILE A 174 -5.95 4.52 0.24
CA ILE A 174 -4.93 3.49 0.40
C ILE A 174 -5.10 2.91 1.81
N LEU A 175 -5.49 1.64 1.89
CA LEU A 175 -5.51 0.91 3.16
C LEU A 175 -4.20 0.10 3.26
N GLU A 176 -3.44 0.36 4.32
CA GLU A 176 -2.25 -0.41 4.69
C GLU A 176 -2.49 -1.13 6.02
N VAL A 177 -1.88 -2.30 6.18
CA VAL A 177 -1.89 -3.09 7.41
C VAL A 177 -0.47 -3.12 7.97
N GLU A 178 -0.27 -2.59 9.17
CA GLU A 178 0.96 -2.76 9.94
C GLU A 178 1.08 -4.20 10.42
N LEU A 179 2.28 -4.77 10.31
CA LEU A 179 2.52 -6.17 10.63
C LEU A 179 3.01 -6.31 12.08
N THR A 180 2.31 -7.15 12.84
CA THR A 180 2.57 -7.51 14.23
C THR A 180 2.45 -9.03 14.38
N HIS A 181 3.14 -9.61 15.36
CA HIS A 181 3.11 -11.06 15.58
C HIS A 181 2.36 -11.39 16.89
N PRO A 182 1.51 -12.45 16.95
CA PRO A 182 0.75 -12.78 18.15
C PRO A 182 1.59 -13.27 19.34
N ARG A 183 2.88 -13.58 19.13
CA ARG A 183 3.79 -14.11 20.17
C ARG A 183 5.11 -13.35 20.32
N PHE A 184 5.43 -12.44 19.41
CA PHE A 184 6.73 -11.76 19.34
C PHE A 184 6.52 -10.25 19.25
N ASP A 185 6.58 -9.57 20.39
CA ASP A 185 6.31 -8.12 20.46
C ASP A 185 7.30 -7.31 19.61
N TRP A 186 8.57 -7.75 19.56
CA TRP A 186 9.62 -7.17 18.71
C TRP A 186 9.27 -7.13 17.21
N PHE A 187 8.29 -7.93 16.74
CA PHE A 187 7.92 -7.91 15.33
C PHE A 187 7.30 -6.57 14.91
N LYS A 188 6.63 -5.83 15.82
CA LYS A 188 6.15 -4.46 15.53
C LYS A 188 7.33 -3.51 15.28
N GLU A 189 8.45 -3.71 15.95
CA GLU A 189 9.64 -2.85 15.89
C GLU A 189 10.33 -2.88 14.52
N LEU A 190 10.10 -3.93 13.72
CA LEU A 190 10.55 -4.00 12.33
C LEU A 190 9.87 -2.98 11.40
N GLY A 191 8.80 -2.31 11.85
CA GLY A 191 8.11 -1.25 11.08
C GLY A 191 7.46 -1.71 9.77
N LEU A 192 7.26 -3.02 9.62
CA LEU A 192 6.75 -3.63 8.38
C LEU A 192 5.26 -3.33 8.19
N LYS A 193 4.87 -3.04 6.95
CA LYS A 193 3.46 -2.90 6.55
C LYS A 193 3.23 -3.35 5.12
N TRP A 194 1.99 -3.68 4.78
CA TRP A 194 1.59 -4.00 3.41
C TRP A 194 0.22 -3.44 3.04
N TYR A 195 0.04 -3.03 1.78
CA TYR A 195 -1.24 -2.52 1.28
C TYR A 195 -2.27 -3.64 1.12
N ALA A 196 -3.54 -3.36 1.41
CA ALA A 196 -4.57 -4.38 1.58
C ALA A 196 -5.10 -5.01 0.28
N VAL A 197 -5.02 -4.31 -0.86
CA VAL A 197 -5.71 -4.70 -2.10
C VAL A 197 -4.72 -5.01 -3.24
N PRO A 198 -4.58 -6.28 -3.66
CA PRO A 198 -3.79 -6.64 -4.83
C PRO A 198 -4.58 -6.34 -6.11
N VAL A 199 -4.34 -5.19 -6.73
CA VAL A 199 -4.90 -4.84 -8.04
C VAL A 199 -3.84 -5.01 -9.14
N VAL A 200 -3.96 -6.03 -9.97
CA VAL A 200 -3.10 -6.21 -11.16
C VAL A 200 -3.55 -5.24 -12.25
N SER A 201 -2.61 -4.50 -12.86
CA SER A 201 -2.95 -3.41 -13.79
C SER A 201 -2.24 -3.43 -15.15
N ASN A 202 -1.23 -4.27 -15.34
CA ASN A 202 -0.46 -4.35 -16.60
C ASN A 202 -0.82 -5.54 -17.52
N MET A 203 -1.85 -6.34 -17.21
CA MET A 203 -2.29 -7.44 -18.09
C MET A 203 -3.25 -6.96 -19.19
N LEU A 204 -3.20 -7.62 -20.34
CA LEU A 204 -4.12 -7.47 -21.45
C LEU A 204 -5.35 -8.36 -21.20
N PHE A 205 -6.56 -7.82 -21.33
CA PHE A 205 -7.79 -8.63 -21.38
C PHE A 205 -8.18 -8.86 -22.83
N ASP A 206 -8.35 -10.12 -23.23
CA ASP A 206 -8.85 -10.52 -24.54
C ASP A 206 -10.26 -11.08 -24.38
N CYS A 207 -11.21 -10.55 -25.15
CA CYS A 207 -12.56 -11.09 -25.24
C CYS A 207 -13.11 -10.99 -26.67
N GLY A 208 -13.35 -12.14 -27.31
CA GLY A 208 -13.95 -12.22 -28.64
C GLY A 208 -13.05 -11.68 -29.76
N GLY A 209 -11.73 -11.62 -29.54
CA GLY A 209 -10.78 -10.98 -30.47
C GLY A 209 -10.64 -9.47 -30.27
N LEU A 210 -11.40 -8.85 -29.35
CA LEU A 210 -11.13 -7.50 -28.88
C LEU A 210 -10.04 -7.54 -27.80
N GLU A 211 -9.03 -6.69 -27.97
CA GLU A 211 -7.92 -6.49 -27.04
C GLU A 211 -8.20 -5.26 -26.16
N PHE A 212 -8.10 -5.40 -24.83
CA PHE A 212 -8.28 -4.31 -23.85
C PHE A 212 -6.97 -4.11 -23.05
N PRO A 213 -6.04 -3.23 -23.51
CA PRO A 213 -4.68 -3.13 -22.95
C PRO A 213 -4.59 -2.51 -21.56
N ALA A 214 -5.66 -1.88 -21.09
CA ALA A 214 -5.85 -1.48 -19.71
C ALA A 214 -7.16 -2.07 -19.18
N ALA A 215 -7.04 -3.14 -18.39
CA ALA A 215 -8.19 -3.81 -17.80
C ALA A 215 -7.92 -4.26 -16.35
N PRO A 216 -7.53 -3.35 -15.44
CA PRO A 216 -7.09 -3.70 -14.09
C PRO A 216 -8.16 -4.43 -13.28
N PHE A 217 -7.73 -5.43 -12.51
CA PHE A 217 -8.59 -6.29 -11.70
C PHE A 217 -7.97 -6.65 -10.35
N ASN A 218 -8.81 -6.94 -9.36
CA ASN A 218 -8.38 -7.31 -8.01
C ASN A 218 -9.13 -8.51 -7.44
N GLY A 219 -8.47 -9.18 -6.50
CA GLY A 219 -9.09 -10.01 -5.48
C GLY A 219 -8.70 -9.52 -4.09
N TRP A 220 -8.51 -10.44 -3.17
CA TRP A 220 -7.81 -10.23 -1.90
C TRP A 220 -6.59 -11.15 -1.84
N TYR A 221 -5.65 -10.85 -0.94
CA TYR A 221 -4.40 -11.60 -0.83
C TYR A 221 -4.60 -13.03 -0.29
N MET A 222 -3.85 -13.97 -0.85
CA MET A 222 -3.39 -15.17 -0.13
C MET A 222 -2.15 -14.79 0.69
N GLY A 223 -2.11 -15.14 1.98
CA GLY A 223 -1.10 -14.64 2.92
C GLY A 223 0.36 -14.86 2.48
N THR A 224 0.63 -15.93 1.76
CA THR A 224 1.96 -16.30 1.25
C THR A 224 2.47 -15.39 0.13
N GLU A 225 1.59 -14.66 -0.56
CA GLU A 225 2.00 -13.60 -1.50
C GLU A 225 2.73 -12.47 -0.77
N ILE A 226 2.31 -12.15 0.45
CA ILE A 226 2.98 -11.15 1.29
C ILE A 226 4.13 -11.82 2.05
N GLY A 227 3.82 -12.82 2.88
CA GLY A 227 4.75 -13.40 3.83
C GLY A 227 5.94 -14.10 3.17
N ALA A 228 5.68 -15.02 2.25
CA ALA A 228 6.76 -15.73 1.55
C ALA A 228 7.36 -14.89 0.41
N ARG A 229 6.52 -14.33 -0.48
CA ARG A 229 7.03 -13.70 -1.71
C ARG A 229 7.45 -12.24 -1.52
N ASN A 230 6.61 -11.37 -0.97
CA ASN A 230 6.97 -9.94 -0.85
C ASN A 230 8.04 -9.69 0.23
N LEU A 231 7.94 -10.37 1.37
CA LEU A 231 8.83 -10.14 2.51
C LEU A 231 10.11 -10.98 2.48
N CYS A 232 10.04 -12.25 2.02
CA CYS A 232 11.15 -13.21 2.16
C CYS A 232 11.86 -13.62 0.86
N ASP A 233 11.37 -13.28 -0.34
CA ASP A 233 12.17 -13.43 -1.58
C ASP A 233 13.46 -12.59 -1.47
N VAL A 234 14.62 -13.17 -1.82
CA VAL A 234 15.93 -12.52 -1.72
C VAL A 234 16.09 -11.27 -2.60
N GLN A 235 15.33 -11.20 -3.70
CA GLN A 235 15.24 -10.06 -4.61
C GLN A 235 14.11 -9.07 -4.26
N ARG A 236 13.54 -9.18 -3.04
CA ARG A 236 12.47 -8.33 -2.51
C ARG A 236 12.93 -7.72 -1.17
N TYR A 237 12.09 -7.70 -0.14
CA TYR A 237 12.48 -7.12 1.16
C TYR A 237 13.47 -8.00 1.95
N ASN A 238 13.61 -9.28 1.60
CA ASN A 238 14.61 -10.22 2.14
C ASN A 238 14.75 -10.22 3.68
N ILE A 239 13.64 -10.14 4.43
CA ILE A 239 13.67 -9.98 5.90
C ILE A 239 14.03 -11.25 6.68
N LEU A 240 14.19 -12.38 5.99
CA LEU A 240 14.16 -13.71 6.61
C LEU A 240 15.28 -13.90 7.65
N GLU A 241 16.48 -13.40 7.36
CA GLU A 241 17.62 -13.46 8.29
C GLU A 241 17.43 -12.57 9.52
N ILE A 242 16.86 -11.37 9.34
CA ILE A 242 16.54 -10.44 10.44
C ILE A 242 15.55 -11.13 11.41
N VAL A 243 14.51 -11.75 10.88
CA VAL A 243 13.52 -12.50 11.67
C VAL A 243 14.19 -13.68 12.39
N GLY A 244 15.04 -14.45 11.71
CA GLY A 244 15.77 -15.56 12.32
C GLY A 244 16.68 -15.14 13.48
N GLN A 245 17.38 -14.01 13.33
CA GLN A 245 18.23 -13.43 14.39
C GLN A 245 17.39 -12.98 15.60
N HIS A 246 16.27 -12.27 15.38
CA HIS A 246 15.36 -11.86 16.45
C HIS A 246 14.65 -13.03 17.16
N MET A 247 14.47 -14.17 16.47
CA MET A 247 14.01 -15.42 17.07
C MET A 247 15.09 -16.19 17.86
N GLY A 248 16.36 -15.73 17.84
CA GLY A 248 17.48 -16.43 18.48
C GLY A 248 17.91 -17.72 17.76
N LEU A 249 17.60 -17.86 16.47
CA LEU A 249 17.99 -19.03 15.67
C LEU A 249 19.44 -18.90 15.18
N ASP A 250 20.13 -20.03 15.05
CA ASP A 250 21.47 -20.05 14.44
C ASP A 250 21.38 -19.93 12.91
N CYS A 251 21.40 -18.69 12.42
CA CYS A 251 21.28 -18.39 10.99
C CYS A 251 22.46 -18.87 10.11
N ARG A 252 23.53 -19.43 10.70
CA ARG A 252 24.76 -19.82 9.96
C ARG A 252 24.64 -21.16 9.23
N SER A 253 23.76 -22.06 9.66
CA SER A 253 23.63 -23.41 9.11
C SER A 253 22.21 -23.69 8.64
N SER A 254 22.01 -24.04 7.37
CA SER A 254 20.68 -24.40 6.83
C SER A 254 20.12 -25.70 7.41
N VAL A 255 20.94 -26.56 8.00
CA VAL A 255 20.55 -27.90 8.50
C VAL A 255 19.56 -27.82 9.68
N ASN A 256 19.58 -26.72 10.45
CA ASN A 256 18.64 -26.51 11.55
C ASN A 256 17.27 -25.94 11.11
N LEU A 257 17.06 -25.74 9.81
CA LEU A 257 15.81 -25.23 9.22
C LEU A 257 15.39 -23.84 9.74
N TRP A 258 16.35 -22.99 10.13
CA TRP A 258 16.04 -21.63 10.63
C TRP A 258 15.22 -20.80 9.64
N LYS A 259 15.45 -21.00 8.33
CA LYS A 259 14.73 -20.32 7.26
C LYS A 259 13.27 -20.73 7.24
N ASP A 260 12.98 -22.02 7.34
CA ASP A 260 11.64 -22.58 7.36
C ASP A 260 10.87 -22.10 8.60
N LEU A 261 11.53 -22.12 9.77
CA LEU A 261 10.97 -21.60 11.03
C LEU A 261 10.63 -20.10 10.91
N ALA A 262 11.58 -19.26 10.51
CA ALA A 262 11.36 -17.82 10.34
C ALA A 262 10.28 -17.52 9.28
N LEU A 263 10.23 -18.28 8.19
CA LEU A 263 9.27 -18.12 7.11
C LEU A 263 7.83 -18.43 7.58
N VAL A 264 7.66 -19.47 8.41
CA VAL A 264 6.36 -19.78 9.03
C VAL A 264 5.91 -18.62 9.93
N GLU A 265 6.78 -18.10 10.80
CA GLU A 265 6.43 -17.00 11.71
C GLU A 265 6.11 -15.68 10.98
N VAL A 266 6.79 -15.37 9.87
CA VAL A 266 6.43 -14.23 9.00
C VAL A 266 5.03 -14.39 8.40
N ASN A 267 4.66 -15.60 7.96
CA ASN A 267 3.32 -15.86 7.42
C ASN A 267 2.24 -15.80 8.51
N ILE A 268 2.55 -16.25 9.74
CA ILE A 268 1.69 -16.08 10.92
C ILE A 268 1.48 -14.58 11.22
N ALA A 269 2.56 -13.77 11.20
CA ALA A 269 2.47 -12.32 11.43
C ALA A 269 1.54 -11.63 10.42
N VAL A 270 1.69 -11.95 9.13
CA VAL A 270 0.84 -11.42 8.04
C VAL A 270 -0.64 -11.76 8.28
N LEU A 271 -0.97 -13.04 8.46
CA LEU A 271 -2.36 -13.48 8.65
C LEU A 271 -2.97 -12.88 9.91
N HIS A 272 -2.25 -12.90 11.04
CA HIS A 272 -2.69 -12.31 12.30
C HIS A 272 -2.99 -10.81 12.15
N SER A 273 -2.11 -10.06 11.48
CA SER A 273 -2.22 -8.61 11.34
C SER A 273 -3.42 -8.20 10.51
N TYR A 274 -3.65 -8.87 9.39
CA TYR A 274 -4.82 -8.61 8.54
C TYR A 274 -6.13 -8.96 9.27
N GLN A 275 -6.18 -10.11 9.95
CA GLN A 275 -7.35 -10.50 10.76
C GLN A 275 -7.63 -9.49 11.90
N LYS A 276 -6.59 -9.07 12.62
CA LYS A 276 -6.65 -8.06 13.71
C LYS A 276 -7.17 -6.72 13.20
N ALA A 277 -6.65 -6.26 12.06
CA ALA A 277 -7.08 -5.04 11.38
C ALA A 277 -8.50 -5.13 10.79
N GLY A 278 -9.05 -6.34 10.62
CA GLY A 278 -10.36 -6.55 9.98
C GLY A 278 -10.32 -6.50 8.45
N VAL A 279 -9.18 -6.87 7.86
CA VAL A 279 -8.94 -6.85 6.41
C VAL A 279 -9.00 -8.27 5.85
N SER A 280 -9.74 -8.46 4.75
CA SER A 280 -9.88 -9.77 4.10
C SER A 280 -8.52 -10.29 3.62
N ILE A 281 -8.15 -11.45 4.14
CA ILE A 281 -7.00 -12.25 3.72
C ILE A 281 -7.41 -13.72 3.84
N VAL A 282 -6.73 -14.61 3.11
CA VAL A 282 -6.94 -16.05 3.21
C VAL A 282 -5.60 -16.78 3.31
N ASP A 283 -5.54 -17.87 4.08
CA ASP A 283 -4.35 -18.72 4.15
C ASP A 283 -4.26 -19.65 2.93
N HIS A 284 -3.09 -20.26 2.75
CA HIS A 284 -2.80 -21.07 1.58
C HIS A 284 -3.40 -22.48 1.62
N HIS A 285 -3.76 -23.02 2.80
CA HIS A 285 -4.46 -24.30 2.91
C HIS A 285 -5.92 -24.13 2.47
N THR A 286 -6.63 -23.14 3.03
CA THR A 286 -8.01 -22.81 2.64
C THR A 286 -8.13 -22.51 1.14
N VAL A 287 -7.16 -21.77 0.57
CA VAL A 287 -7.13 -21.53 -0.89
C VAL A 287 -6.98 -22.82 -1.67
N ALA A 288 -6.00 -23.67 -1.30
CA ALA A 288 -5.74 -24.94 -1.99
C ALA A 288 -6.95 -25.89 -1.94
N GLU A 289 -7.61 -26.03 -0.78
CA GLU A 289 -8.83 -26.82 -0.64
C GLU A 289 -9.96 -26.27 -1.52
N SER A 290 -10.18 -24.95 -1.50
CA SER A 290 -11.23 -24.32 -2.31
C SER A 290 -10.94 -24.44 -3.82
N PHE A 291 -9.67 -24.46 -4.22
CA PHE A 291 -9.27 -24.66 -5.61
C PHE A 291 -9.53 -26.08 -6.09
N VAL A 292 -9.28 -27.11 -5.28
CA VAL A 292 -9.64 -28.50 -5.65
C VAL A 292 -11.16 -28.66 -5.78
N GLN A 293 -11.96 -28.07 -4.89
CA GLN A 293 -13.42 -28.06 -5.03
C GLN A 293 -13.87 -27.34 -6.32
N PHE A 294 -13.23 -26.22 -6.66
CA PHE A 294 -13.45 -25.55 -7.94
C PHE A 294 -13.09 -26.45 -9.13
N MET A 295 -11.91 -27.08 -9.16
CA MET A 295 -11.52 -28.02 -10.24
C MET A 295 -12.54 -29.15 -10.43
N LEU A 296 -13.03 -29.74 -9.35
CA LEU A 296 -14.07 -30.79 -9.40
C LEU A 296 -15.40 -30.28 -9.95
N GLN A 297 -15.79 -29.04 -9.62
CA GLN A 297 -16.97 -28.39 -10.19
C GLN A 297 -16.78 -28.06 -11.68
N GLU A 298 -15.61 -27.61 -12.09
CA GLU A 298 -15.28 -27.29 -13.48
C GLU A 298 -15.24 -28.54 -14.36
N ALA A 299 -14.66 -29.64 -13.86
CA ALA A 299 -14.70 -30.94 -14.53
C ALA A 299 -16.15 -31.42 -14.75
N LYS A 300 -17.01 -31.32 -13.72
CA LYS A 300 -18.43 -31.69 -13.82
C LYS A 300 -19.26 -30.76 -14.73
N THR A 301 -18.91 -29.47 -14.83
CA THR A 301 -19.73 -28.47 -15.55
C THR A 301 -19.27 -28.18 -16.97
N ARG A 302 -17.97 -28.35 -17.29
CA ARG A 302 -17.40 -28.08 -18.62
C ARG A 302 -16.31 -29.06 -19.06
N GLY A 303 -16.15 -30.20 -18.39
CA GLY A 303 -15.22 -31.27 -18.79
C GLY A 303 -13.74 -31.02 -18.50
N GLY A 304 -13.37 -29.91 -17.85
CA GLY A 304 -11.97 -29.64 -17.50
C GLY A 304 -11.74 -28.28 -16.83
N CYS A 305 -10.54 -28.11 -16.29
CA CYS A 305 -10.07 -26.86 -15.68
C CYS A 305 -8.61 -26.61 -16.09
N PRO A 306 -8.29 -25.52 -16.83
CA PRO A 306 -6.91 -25.17 -17.13
C PRO A 306 -6.19 -24.76 -15.84
N ALA A 307 -5.04 -25.36 -15.54
CA ALA A 307 -4.30 -25.07 -14.32
C ALA A 307 -2.79 -25.20 -14.52
N ASP A 308 -2.04 -24.19 -14.08
CA ASP A 308 -0.57 -24.13 -14.13
C ASP A 308 -0.03 -24.53 -12.75
N TRP A 309 0.28 -25.81 -12.56
CA TRP A 309 0.67 -26.38 -11.25
C TRP A 309 1.79 -25.59 -10.55
N VAL A 310 2.75 -25.07 -11.32
CA VAL A 310 3.89 -24.26 -10.84
C VAL A 310 3.44 -22.96 -10.15
N TRP A 311 2.27 -22.43 -10.52
CA TRP A 311 1.67 -21.23 -9.92
C TRP A 311 0.57 -21.53 -8.90
N ILE A 312 -0.09 -22.68 -9.01
CA ILE A 312 -1.18 -23.08 -8.10
C ILE A 312 -0.64 -23.59 -6.77
N VAL A 313 0.49 -24.32 -6.76
CA VAL A 313 1.10 -24.81 -5.52
C VAL A 313 1.68 -23.63 -4.72
N PRO A 314 1.31 -23.48 -3.42
CA PRO A 314 1.84 -22.39 -2.60
C PRO A 314 3.37 -22.44 -2.42
N PRO A 315 4.05 -21.28 -2.26
CA PRO A 315 5.51 -21.19 -2.17
C PRO A 315 6.10 -21.65 -0.82
N ILE A 316 5.26 -22.11 0.10
CA ILE A 316 5.60 -22.75 1.37
C ILE A 316 4.63 -23.91 1.55
N SER A 317 5.02 -24.96 2.29
CA SER A 317 4.09 -26.03 2.71
C SER A 317 3.44 -26.80 1.55
N GLY A 318 4.05 -26.80 0.35
CA GLY A 318 3.43 -27.31 -0.89
C GLY A 318 2.81 -28.70 -0.74
N SER A 319 3.59 -29.71 -0.35
CA SER A 319 3.12 -31.10 -0.21
C SER A 319 2.12 -31.35 0.93
N ILE A 320 1.92 -30.41 1.86
CA ILE A 320 0.84 -30.48 2.87
C ILE A 320 -0.41 -29.70 2.44
N THR A 321 -0.51 -29.33 1.16
CA THR A 321 -1.73 -28.82 0.54
C THR A 321 -2.26 -29.81 -0.50
N PRO A 322 -3.59 -29.92 -0.69
CA PRO A 322 -4.16 -30.93 -1.59
C PRO A 322 -3.80 -30.69 -3.06
N VAL A 323 -3.46 -29.47 -3.45
CA VAL A 323 -3.11 -29.11 -4.84
C VAL A 323 -1.77 -29.69 -5.31
N PHE A 324 -0.85 -30.01 -4.41
CA PHE A 324 0.44 -30.61 -4.78
C PHE A 324 0.26 -32.02 -5.38
N HIS A 325 -0.66 -32.81 -4.80
CA HIS A 325 -0.97 -34.17 -5.25
C HIS A 325 -1.96 -34.22 -6.41
N GLN A 326 -2.53 -33.08 -6.82
CA GLN A 326 -3.49 -33.00 -7.90
C GLN A 326 -2.77 -32.80 -9.23
N GLU A 327 -2.85 -33.77 -10.13
CA GLU A 327 -2.42 -33.60 -11.52
C GLU A 327 -3.25 -32.51 -12.22
N MET A 328 -2.59 -31.69 -13.03
CA MET A 328 -3.17 -30.52 -13.67
C MET A 328 -2.74 -30.44 -15.14
N VAL A 329 -3.68 -30.08 -16.01
CA VAL A 329 -3.41 -29.80 -17.43
C VAL A 329 -3.38 -28.28 -17.62
N ASN A 330 -2.25 -27.74 -18.09
CA ASN A 330 -2.12 -26.33 -18.40
C ASN A 330 -2.41 -26.09 -19.89
N TYR A 331 -3.44 -25.29 -20.18
CA TYR A 331 -3.86 -24.94 -21.54
C TYR A 331 -4.57 -23.59 -21.53
N THR A 332 -4.51 -22.87 -22.65
CA THR A 332 -5.11 -21.53 -22.79
C THR A 332 -6.50 -21.63 -23.41
N ILE A 333 -7.46 -20.89 -22.86
CA ILE A 333 -8.81 -20.72 -23.41
C ILE A 333 -9.14 -19.23 -23.40
N LYS A 334 -9.82 -18.74 -24.45
CA LYS A 334 -10.36 -17.38 -24.52
C LYS A 334 -11.80 -17.32 -23.96
N PRO A 335 -12.29 -16.19 -23.42
CA PRO A 335 -11.57 -14.96 -23.04
C PRO A 335 -10.42 -15.22 -22.06
N SER A 336 -9.38 -14.38 -22.05
CA SER A 336 -8.19 -14.58 -21.22
C SER A 336 -7.59 -13.27 -20.67
N PHE A 337 -6.70 -13.43 -19.68
CA PHE A 337 -5.77 -12.40 -19.25
C PHE A 337 -4.37 -12.78 -19.70
N ASP A 338 -3.80 -11.99 -20.60
CA ASP A 338 -2.51 -12.25 -21.21
C ASP A 338 -1.46 -11.24 -20.73
N TYR A 339 -0.19 -11.64 -20.73
CA TYR A 339 0.90 -10.68 -20.55
C TYR A 339 1.09 -9.84 -21.82
N GLN A 340 1.50 -8.59 -21.65
CA GLN A 340 1.84 -7.66 -22.72
C GLN A 340 3.18 -7.01 -22.41
N GLU A 341 3.86 -6.52 -23.44
CA GLU A 341 5.12 -5.79 -23.28
C GLU A 341 4.94 -4.56 -22.37
N ASP A 342 5.91 -4.35 -21.48
CA ASP A 342 6.00 -3.12 -20.69
C ASP A 342 6.05 -1.90 -21.65
N PRO A 343 5.42 -0.77 -21.31
CA PRO A 343 5.39 0.40 -22.18
C PRO A 343 6.80 0.83 -22.62
N PRO A 344 7.04 1.01 -23.92
CA PRO A 344 8.39 1.02 -24.45
C PRO A 344 9.21 2.21 -23.95
N LEU A 345 10.43 1.95 -23.48
CA LEU A 345 11.44 2.98 -23.16
C LEU A 345 11.72 3.94 -24.34
N LEU A 346 11.38 3.54 -25.56
CA LEU A 346 11.39 4.40 -26.75
C LEU A 346 10.46 5.62 -26.63
N LEU A 347 9.35 5.53 -25.89
CA LEU A 347 8.45 6.66 -25.62
C LEU A 347 9.12 7.68 -24.68
N LEU A 348 9.91 7.20 -23.70
CA LEU A 348 10.76 8.05 -22.84
C LEU A 348 11.89 8.72 -23.64
N ASN A 349 12.46 8.02 -24.64
CA ASN A 349 13.44 8.63 -25.55
C ASN A 349 12.82 9.66 -26.52
N GLN A 350 11.51 9.60 -26.77
CA GLN A 350 10.76 10.64 -27.49
C GLN A 350 10.51 11.86 -26.59
N LEU A 351 10.10 11.63 -25.33
CA LEU A 351 9.98 12.67 -24.29
C LEU A 351 11.28 13.46 -24.08
N ASP A 352 12.45 12.81 -24.13
CA ASP A 352 13.75 13.50 -24.05
C ASP A 352 14.08 14.36 -25.29
N LYS A 353 13.51 14.06 -26.46
CA LYS A 353 13.68 14.85 -27.70
C LYS A 353 12.71 16.03 -27.81
N GLU A 354 11.50 15.92 -27.26
CA GLU A 354 10.46 16.95 -27.31
C GLU A 354 10.55 17.99 -26.17
N LYS A 355 11.69 18.09 -25.47
CA LYS A 355 11.89 18.95 -24.29
C LYS A 355 11.77 20.45 -24.59
N ASN A 356 10.53 20.93 -24.60
CA ASN A 356 10.19 22.26 -24.10
C ASN A 356 9.70 22.10 -22.66
N MET A 357 10.58 22.37 -21.68
CA MET A 357 10.45 22.09 -20.24
C MET A 357 9.39 22.95 -19.50
N LYS A 358 8.21 23.13 -20.09
CA LYS A 358 7.09 23.91 -19.51
C LYS A 358 5.82 23.10 -19.26
N ASN A 359 5.59 21.98 -19.96
CA ASN A 359 4.34 21.23 -19.86
C ASN A 359 4.33 20.15 -18.76
N LEU A 360 5.49 19.54 -18.41
CA LEU A 360 5.55 18.48 -17.40
C LEU A 360 5.24 18.98 -15.98
N VAL A 361 5.60 20.24 -15.67
CA VAL A 361 5.25 20.92 -14.41
C VAL A 361 3.73 21.08 -14.26
N PHE A 362 3.00 21.21 -15.38
CA PHE A 362 1.55 21.40 -15.37
C PHE A 362 0.78 20.12 -14.99
N GLY A 363 1.31 18.93 -15.33
CA GLY A 363 0.72 17.64 -14.95
C GLY A 363 0.70 17.43 -13.44
N ILE A 364 1.82 17.69 -12.76
CA ILE A 364 1.92 17.59 -11.29
C ILE A 364 0.96 18.57 -10.60
N PHE A 365 0.88 19.82 -11.06
CA PHE A 365 -0.08 20.79 -10.52
C PHE A 365 -1.54 20.38 -10.76
N ARG A 366 -1.89 19.82 -11.93
CA ARG A 366 -3.22 19.26 -12.19
C ARG A 366 -3.53 18.05 -11.30
N ALA A 367 -2.59 17.13 -11.13
CA ALA A 367 -2.77 15.96 -10.26
C ALA A 367 -2.97 16.34 -8.79
N VAL A 368 -2.23 17.32 -8.26
CA VAL A 368 -2.43 17.86 -6.90
C VAL A 368 -3.77 18.59 -6.76
N LEU A 369 -4.15 19.42 -7.76
CA LEU A 369 -5.46 20.08 -7.78
C LEU A 369 -6.62 19.08 -7.90
N LEU A 370 -6.41 17.98 -8.61
CA LEU A 370 -7.38 16.90 -8.75
C LEU A 370 -7.49 16.06 -7.48
N ALA A 371 -6.37 15.66 -6.87
CA ALA A 371 -6.35 14.93 -5.62
C ALA A 371 -7.01 15.75 -4.51
N THR A 372 -6.77 17.06 -4.44
CA THR A 372 -7.46 17.96 -3.49
C THR A 372 -8.95 18.11 -3.82
N LYS A 373 -9.36 18.27 -5.09
CA LYS A 373 -10.78 18.23 -5.50
C LYS A 373 -11.45 16.89 -5.17
N LEU A 374 -10.76 15.77 -5.35
CA LEU A 374 -11.27 14.42 -5.05
C LEU A 374 -11.39 14.22 -3.54
N LYS A 375 -10.40 14.63 -2.74
CA LYS A 375 -10.47 14.67 -1.27
C LYS A 375 -11.64 15.53 -0.79
N MET A 376 -11.87 16.70 -1.39
CA MET A 376 -13.04 17.53 -1.08
C MET A 376 -14.36 16.86 -1.48
N LYS A 377 -14.43 16.17 -2.62
CA LYS A 377 -15.64 15.44 -3.05
C LYS A 377 -15.93 14.24 -2.14
N ILE A 378 -14.91 13.45 -1.79
CA ILE A 378 -15.00 12.33 -0.85
C ILE A 378 -15.39 12.83 0.55
N ARG A 379 -14.80 13.92 1.04
CA ARG A 379 -15.22 14.55 2.31
C ARG A 379 -16.66 15.03 2.28
N LYS A 380 -17.12 15.66 1.18
CA LYS A 380 -18.52 16.11 1.04
C LYS A 380 -19.54 14.97 1.04
N CYS A 381 -19.15 13.75 0.65
CA CYS A 381 -20.03 12.57 0.69
C CYS A 381 -20.08 11.88 2.08
N ARG A 382 -19.26 12.29 3.06
CA ARG A 382 -19.28 11.72 4.41
C ARG A 382 -20.34 12.40 5.29
N PRO A 383 -20.99 11.68 6.24
CA PRO A 383 -21.89 12.30 7.20
C PRO A 383 -21.21 13.43 7.98
N ARG A 384 -21.95 14.51 8.25
CA ARG A 384 -21.41 15.69 8.97
C ARG A 384 -21.29 15.41 10.47
N CYS A 385 -20.17 15.80 11.05
CA CYS A 385 -19.93 15.76 12.49
C CYS A 385 -19.48 17.15 12.96
N LEU A 386 -20.27 17.79 13.82
CA LEU A 386 -19.89 19.01 14.50
C LEU A 386 -19.20 18.66 15.82
N ILE A 387 -18.08 19.31 16.13
CA ILE A 387 -17.42 19.25 17.42
C ILE A 387 -17.41 20.67 17.99
N LEU A 388 -18.08 20.87 19.12
CA LEU A 388 -18.11 22.14 19.85
C LEU A 388 -17.19 22.11 21.05
N PHE A 389 -16.50 23.21 21.31
CA PHE A 389 -15.71 23.38 22.52
C PHE A 389 -15.92 24.75 23.18
N ALA A 390 -15.74 24.75 24.50
CA ALA A 390 -15.49 25.96 25.28
C ALA A 390 -14.38 25.67 26.28
N SER A 391 -13.44 26.60 26.43
CA SER A 391 -12.16 26.41 27.11
C SER A 391 -11.59 27.74 27.59
N GLU A 392 -11.20 27.82 28.86
CA GLU A 392 -10.42 28.96 29.40
C GLU A 392 -8.95 28.87 28.96
N THR A 393 -8.30 27.74 29.27
CA THR A 393 -6.84 27.56 29.13
C THR A 393 -6.44 26.73 27.89
N GLY A 394 -7.28 26.73 26.85
CA GLY A 394 -7.08 25.95 25.62
C GLY A 394 -7.15 24.41 25.75
N LYS A 395 -7.18 23.83 26.96
CA LYS A 395 -7.14 22.36 27.14
C LYS A 395 -8.33 21.62 26.50
N SER A 396 -9.55 22.16 26.61
CA SER A 396 -10.73 21.56 25.98
C SER A 396 -10.67 21.68 24.45
N GLU A 397 -10.08 22.77 23.93
CA GLU A 397 -9.81 22.90 22.50
C GLU A 397 -8.83 21.84 22.00
N GLN A 398 -7.70 21.62 22.69
CA GLN A 398 -6.73 20.58 22.31
C GLN A 398 -7.38 19.20 22.21
N PHE A 399 -8.25 18.84 23.16
CA PHE A 399 -9.03 17.60 23.10
C PHE A 399 -10.05 17.60 21.95
N ALA A 400 -10.72 18.72 21.67
CA ALA A 400 -11.63 18.85 20.54
C ALA A 400 -10.93 18.68 19.17
N ARG A 401 -9.75 19.30 18.98
CA ARG A 401 -8.92 19.14 17.78
C ARG A 401 -8.41 17.71 17.61
N ARG A 402 -8.05 17.03 18.70
CA ARG A 402 -7.70 15.60 18.67
C ARG A 402 -8.90 14.73 18.30
N LEU A 403 -10.09 15.05 18.82
CA LEU A 403 -11.34 14.39 18.44
C LEU A 403 -11.69 14.61 16.96
N GLU A 404 -11.41 15.80 16.41
CA GLU A 404 -11.55 16.10 14.98
C GLU A 404 -10.67 15.23 14.10
N ALA A 405 -9.42 15.01 14.50
CA ALA A 405 -8.50 14.08 13.83
C ALA A 405 -8.98 12.62 13.89
N THR A 406 -9.61 12.20 15.00
CA THR A 406 -10.23 10.86 15.11
C THR A 406 -11.49 10.74 14.24
N MET A 407 -12.45 11.66 14.39
CA MET A 407 -13.74 11.63 13.70
C MET A 407 -13.60 11.86 12.19
N GLY A 408 -12.68 12.74 11.77
CA GLY A 408 -12.42 13.08 10.37
C GLY A 408 -11.96 11.91 9.49
N ARG A 409 -11.66 10.75 10.08
CA ARG A 409 -11.38 9.50 9.38
C ARG A 409 -12.62 8.94 8.69
N ALA A 410 -13.79 8.97 9.34
CA ALA A 410 -15.06 8.46 8.82
C ALA A 410 -16.08 9.57 8.48
N PHE A 411 -16.03 10.70 9.19
CA PHE A 411 -16.98 11.80 9.08
C PHE A 411 -16.39 13.01 8.36
N ASN A 412 -17.25 13.91 7.89
CA ASN A 412 -16.88 15.28 7.60
C ASN A 412 -16.90 16.07 8.92
N ALA A 413 -15.87 15.87 9.74
CA ALA A 413 -15.73 16.48 11.06
C ALA A 413 -15.25 17.94 10.96
N ARG A 414 -15.80 18.81 11.81
CA ARG A 414 -15.33 20.20 12.00
C ARG A 414 -15.35 20.58 13.48
N THR A 415 -14.28 21.20 13.97
CA THR A 415 -14.25 21.82 15.31
C THR A 415 -14.57 23.31 15.24
N VAL A 416 -15.49 23.77 16.08
CA VAL A 416 -15.91 25.18 16.18
C VAL A 416 -15.96 25.59 17.66
N CYS A 417 -15.54 26.81 17.98
CA CYS A 417 -15.74 27.38 19.31
C CYS A 417 -17.24 27.58 19.56
N MET A 418 -17.72 27.42 20.79
CA MET A 418 -19.13 27.67 21.13
C MET A 418 -19.54 29.13 20.82
N GLU A 419 -18.68 30.10 21.12
CA GLU A 419 -18.88 31.52 20.80
C GLU A 419 -19.08 31.78 19.29
N ASP A 420 -18.39 31.04 18.42
CA ASP A 420 -18.47 31.17 16.96
C ASP A 420 -19.65 30.40 16.34
N TYR A 421 -20.47 29.70 17.14
CA TYR A 421 -21.52 28.80 16.63
C TYR A 421 -22.95 29.29 16.91
N PRO A 422 -23.70 29.75 15.88
CA PRO A 422 -25.10 30.11 16.03
C PRO A 422 -25.99 28.91 16.37
N VAL A 423 -26.64 28.91 17.54
CA VAL A 423 -27.46 27.78 18.04
C VAL A 423 -28.55 27.33 17.05
N TYR A 424 -29.17 28.24 16.30
CA TYR A 424 -30.16 27.90 15.27
C TYR A 424 -29.66 26.91 14.20
N ASN A 425 -28.34 26.81 13.98
CA ASN A 425 -27.76 25.86 13.04
C ASN A 425 -27.85 24.40 13.51
N PHE A 426 -28.14 24.13 14.80
CA PHE A 426 -28.39 22.77 15.31
C PHE A 426 -29.45 22.03 14.48
N LEU A 427 -30.50 22.73 14.02
CA LEU A 427 -31.56 22.16 13.18
C LEU A 427 -31.04 21.52 11.88
N GLN A 428 -29.86 21.91 11.42
CA GLN A 428 -29.22 21.38 10.22
C GLN A 428 -28.19 20.29 10.51
N GLU A 429 -27.81 20.05 11.77
CA GLU A 429 -26.81 19.02 12.12
C GLU A 429 -27.45 17.65 12.35
N GLN A 430 -26.62 16.63 12.42
CA GLN A 430 -27.04 15.23 12.66
C GLN A 430 -26.21 14.59 13.79
N LEU A 431 -24.89 14.82 13.79
CA LEU A 431 -23.98 14.37 14.85
C LEU A 431 -23.27 15.58 15.47
N VAL A 432 -23.45 15.79 16.78
CA VAL A 432 -22.86 16.89 17.55
C VAL A 432 -22.12 16.34 18.77
N LEU A 433 -20.82 16.58 18.84
CA LEU A 433 -19.96 16.20 19.97
C LEU A 433 -19.55 17.46 20.73
N VAL A 434 -19.52 17.39 22.05
CA VAL A 434 -19.17 18.54 22.91
C VAL A 434 -17.98 18.19 23.80
N VAL A 435 -16.94 19.02 23.79
CA VAL A 435 -15.76 18.91 24.66
C VAL A 435 -15.58 20.22 25.40
N THR A 436 -15.89 20.26 26.71
CA THR A 436 -15.93 21.53 27.44
C THR A 436 -15.40 21.45 28.87
N SER A 437 -14.76 22.53 29.32
CA SER A 437 -14.36 22.72 30.72
C SER A 437 -15.48 23.40 31.52
N THR A 438 -15.44 23.28 32.85
CA THR A 438 -16.29 24.07 33.76
C THR A 438 -15.45 25.14 34.45
N PHE A 439 -15.95 26.37 34.54
CA PHE A 439 -15.28 27.50 35.18
C PHE A 439 -15.84 27.77 36.60
N GLY A 440 -14.94 28.23 37.50
CA GLY A 440 -15.28 28.63 38.86
C GLY A 440 -16.15 27.62 39.62
N LEU A 441 -17.31 28.10 40.09
CA LEU A 441 -18.27 27.32 40.88
C LEU A 441 -19.28 26.51 40.03
N GLY A 442 -19.04 26.30 38.74
CA GLY A 442 -19.92 25.48 37.89
C GLY A 442 -20.38 26.13 36.58
N SER A 443 -19.86 27.31 36.25
CA SER A 443 -20.27 28.11 35.09
C SER A 443 -19.70 27.59 33.76
N PRO A 444 -20.28 27.97 32.61
CA PRO A 444 -19.57 27.95 31.34
C PRO A 444 -18.21 28.66 31.41
N PRO A 445 -17.23 28.26 30.59
CA PRO A 445 -16.12 29.13 30.19
C PRO A 445 -16.63 30.36 29.44
N LEU A 446 -15.86 31.45 29.41
CA LEU A 446 -16.24 32.72 28.78
C LEU A 446 -16.70 32.54 27.32
N ASN A 447 -15.91 31.80 26.53
CA ASN A 447 -16.21 31.44 25.13
C ASN A 447 -17.32 30.38 24.96
N GLY A 448 -18.05 30.06 26.02
CA GLY A 448 -19.27 29.26 26.03
C GLY A 448 -20.52 29.98 26.56
N GLU A 449 -20.40 31.20 27.11
CA GLU A 449 -21.52 31.90 27.75
C GLU A 449 -22.66 32.26 26.79
N THR A 450 -22.35 32.94 25.68
CA THR A 450 -23.33 33.38 24.69
C THR A 450 -24.09 32.20 24.09
N PHE A 451 -23.36 31.13 23.78
CA PHE A 451 -23.91 29.87 23.28
C PHE A 451 -24.84 29.21 24.31
N PHE A 452 -24.42 29.14 25.58
CA PHE A 452 -25.20 28.53 26.64
C PHE A 452 -26.54 29.23 26.86
N ARG A 453 -26.54 30.57 26.98
CA ARG A 453 -27.78 31.35 27.15
C ARG A 453 -28.72 31.18 25.95
N ALA A 454 -28.17 31.17 24.74
CA ALA A 454 -28.96 30.93 23.52
C ALA A 454 -29.56 29.51 23.48
N LEU A 455 -28.83 28.49 23.96
CA LEU A 455 -29.32 27.11 24.07
C LEU A 455 -30.37 26.94 25.18
N GLU A 456 -30.25 27.65 26.30
CA GLU A 456 -31.29 27.68 27.35
C GLU A 456 -32.62 28.28 26.84
N SER A 457 -32.53 29.31 26.00
CA SER A 457 -33.70 29.95 25.35
C SER A 457 -34.23 29.20 24.12
N PHE A 458 -33.69 28.02 23.78
CA PHE A 458 -33.99 27.36 22.52
C PHE A 458 -35.24 26.48 22.61
N GLU A 459 -36.30 26.80 21.87
CA GLU A 459 -37.59 26.09 21.97
C GLU A 459 -37.81 25.01 20.89
N LYS A 460 -36.86 24.81 19.96
CA LYS A 460 -37.05 23.87 18.85
C LYS A 460 -36.59 22.46 19.19
N ASN A 461 -37.34 21.47 18.73
CA ASN A 461 -37.03 20.05 18.90
C ASN A 461 -35.79 19.66 18.09
N LEU A 462 -34.85 18.98 18.75
CA LEU A 462 -33.58 18.47 18.23
C LEU A 462 -33.57 16.94 18.11
N SER A 463 -34.70 16.31 17.80
CA SER A 463 -34.83 14.84 17.71
C SER A 463 -34.02 14.16 16.59
N ASN A 464 -33.61 14.93 15.57
CA ASN A 464 -32.57 14.57 14.58
C ASN A 464 -31.16 14.50 15.18
N ILE A 465 -31.02 14.99 16.42
CA ILE A 465 -29.88 15.00 17.33
C ILE A 465 -29.23 13.64 17.59
N ARG A 466 -28.01 13.33 17.14
CA ARG A 466 -27.13 12.37 17.84
C ARG A 466 -26.02 13.13 18.56
N PHE A 467 -25.90 12.96 19.87
CA PHE A 467 -24.90 13.71 20.64
C PHE A 467 -24.15 12.91 21.71
N ALA A 468 -22.96 13.39 22.06
CA ALA A 468 -22.18 12.95 23.21
C ALA A 468 -21.37 14.12 23.81
N VAL A 469 -21.14 14.08 25.12
CA VAL A 469 -20.47 15.16 25.86
C VAL A 469 -19.30 14.62 26.69
N PHE A 470 -18.17 15.33 26.64
CA PHE A 470 -16.99 15.13 27.48
C PHE A 470 -16.71 16.39 28.30
N GLY A 471 -16.84 16.27 29.62
CA GLY A 471 -16.67 17.37 30.56
C GLY A 471 -15.34 17.34 31.28
N LEU A 472 -14.55 18.40 31.18
CA LEU A 472 -13.33 18.62 31.94
C LEU A 472 -13.61 19.43 33.21
N GLY A 473 -13.02 19.02 34.33
CA GLY A 473 -13.11 19.73 35.59
C GLY A 473 -12.13 19.18 36.62
N SER A 474 -12.30 19.58 37.87
CA SER A 474 -11.51 19.08 39.00
C SER A 474 -12.41 18.78 40.19
N LYS A 475 -12.20 17.65 40.86
CA LYS A 475 -12.93 17.30 42.09
C LYS A 475 -12.57 18.17 43.30
N ALA A 476 -11.53 19.01 43.19
CA ALA A 476 -11.24 20.04 44.20
C ALA A 476 -12.36 21.09 44.33
N TYR A 477 -13.26 21.20 43.34
CA TYR A 477 -14.35 22.16 43.33
C TYR A 477 -15.71 21.45 43.53
N PRO A 478 -16.63 22.00 44.35
CA PRO A 478 -17.89 21.32 44.71
C PRO A 478 -18.78 20.93 43.52
N ARG A 479 -18.77 21.70 42.42
CA ARG A 479 -19.62 21.48 41.24
C ARG A 479 -18.84 20.84 40.06
N PHE A 480 -18.26 19.67 40.31
CA PHE A 480 -17.43 18.93 39.36
C PHE A 480 -18.10 18.70 37.99
N CYS A 481 -17.54 19.30 36.93
CA CYS A 481 -18.01 19.29 35.54
C CYS A 481 -19.46 19.79 35.32
N ALA A 482 -19.97 20.68 36.17
CA ALA A 482 -21.37 21.09 36.13
C ALA A 482 -21.84 21.75 34.82
N PHE A 483 -20.96 22.43 34.07
CA PHE A 483 -21.34 22.99 32.77
C PHE A 483 -21.60 21.89 31.72
N ALA A 484 -20.73 20.87 31.66
CA ALA A 484 -20.92 19.72 30.77
C ALA A 484 -22.19 18.91 31.15
N VAL A 485 -22.53 18.84 32.44
CA VAL A 485 -23.81 18.27 32.91
C VAL A 485 -25.00 19.10 32.43
N HIS A 486 -24.91 20.43 32.44
CA HIS A 486 -25.96 21.31 31.91
C HIS A 486 -26.18 21.10 30.41
N ILE A 487 -25.11 21.11 29.60
CA ILE A 487 -25.23 20.90 28.14
C ILE A 487 -25.81 19.51 27.81
N ASP A 488 -25.36 18.45 28.48
CA ASP A 488 -25.91 17.09 28.30
C ASP A 488 -27.41 17.02 28.64
N ASN A 489 -27.84 17.68 29.72
CA ASN A 489 -29.24 17.75 30.11
C ASN A 489 -30.07 18.59 29.13
N LEU A 490 -29.60 19.77 28.70
CA LEU A 490 -30.30 20.64 27.75
C LEU A 490 -30.50 19.94 26.41
N LEU A 491 -29.45 19.38 25.81
CA LEU A 491 -29.54 18.67 24.53
C LEU A 491 -30.52 17.49 24.59
N ARG A 492 -30.56 16.76 25.71
CA ARG A 492 -31.57 15.70 25.93
C ARG A 492 -32.98 16.27 26.08
N ASN A 493 -33.17 17.32 26.88
CA ASN A 493 -34.48 17.91 27.14
C ASN A 493 -35.11 18.51 25.87
N LEU A 494 -34.28 19.01 24.95
CA LEU A 494 -34.66 19.47 23.61
C LEU A 494 -34.96 18.33 22.63
N GLY A 495 -34.90 17.06 23.06
CA GLY A 495 -35.22 15.88 22.25
C GLY A 495 -34.02 15.19 21.60
N GLY A 496 -32.80 15.71 21.78
CA GLY A 496 -31.58 15.10 21.27
C GLY A 496 -31.33 13.70 21.84
N GLN A 497 -30.85 12.79 20.99
CA GLN A 497 -30.61 11.39 21.38
C GLN A 497 -29.13 11.21 21.72
N ARG A 498 -28.88 10.92 23.00
CA ARG A 498 -27.54 10.68 23.52
C ARG A 498 -26.99 9.34 23.02
N MET A 499 -25.72 9.32 22.62
CA MET A 499 -24.99 8.12 22.24
C MET A 499 -24.34 7.48 23.47
N THR A 500 -23.21 8.03 23.90
CA THR A 500 -22.49 7.60 25.11
C THR A 500 -22.97 8.34 26.36
N SER A 501 -22.84 7.74 27.53
CA SER A 501 -22.94 8.48 28.80
C SER A 501 -21.94 9.64 28.89
N LEU A 502 -22.35 10.75 29.51
CA LEU A 502 -21.47 11.89 29.81
C LEU A 502 -20.26 11.42 30.63
N VAL A 503 -19.06 11.67 30.12
CA VAL A 503 -17.80 11.41 30.85
C VAL A 503 -17.31 12.69 31.51
N LYS A 504 -17.00 12.60 32.81
CA LYS A 504 -16.47 13.69 33.63
C LYS A 504 -15.00 13.40 33.99
N ALA A 505 -14.08 14.13 33.38
CA ALA A 505 -12.64 13.91 33.50
C ALA A 505 -12.00 14.86 34.54
N ASP A 506 -11.45 14.28 35.59
CA ASP A 506 -10.85 14.98 36.73
C ASP A 506 -9.39 15.32 36.49
N SER A 507 -9.01 16.60 36.68
CA SER A 507 -7.64 17.07 36.55
C SER A 507 -6.67 16.38 37.51
N LEU A 508 -7.15 15.99 38.70
CA LEU A 508 -6.33 15.40 39.76
C LEU A 508 -5.98 13.93 39.51
N SER A 509 -6.81 13.20 38.76
CA SER A 509 -6.63 11.77 38.46
C SER A 509 -6.19 11.50 37.01
N GLY A 510 -5.90 12.56 36.24
CA GLY A 510 -5.54 12.48 34.83
C GLY A 510 -6.76 12.42 33.89
N GLN A 511 -6.79 13.32 32.92
CA GLN A 511 -7.91 13.48 31.98
C GLN A 511 -7.71 12.72 30.65
N GLU A 512 -6.48 12.30 30.37
CA GLU A 512 -6.04 11.68 29.12
C GLU A 512 -6.66 10.29 28.90
N LYS A 513 -6.51 9.37 29.87
CA LYS A 513 -7.07 8.00 29.78
C LYS A 513 -8.62 8.01 29.65
N PRO A 514 -9.38 8.83 30.42
CA PRO A 514 -10.81 9.02 30.18
C PRO A 514 -11.14 9.53 28.77
N PHE A 515 -10.38 10.49 28.24
CA PHE A 515 -10.61 11.04 26.90
C PHE A 515 -10.41 9.98 25.82
N VAL A 516 -9.28 9.26 25.81
CA VAL A 516 -8.99 8.23 24.81
C VAL A 516 -10.03 7.10 24.84
N LYS A 517 -10.49 6.70 26.04
CA LYS A 517 -11.57 5.70 26.17
C LYS A 517 -12.90 6.22 25.61
N TRP A 518 -13.27 7.45 25.93
CA TRP A 518 -14.53 8.06 25.50
C TRP A 518 -14.55 8.35 23.99
N SER A 519 -13.49 8.94 23.44
CA SER A 519 -13.41 9.27 22.02
C SER A 519 -13.48 8.02 21.14
N ARG A 520 -12.83 6.93 21.55
CA ARG A 520 -12.92 5.61 20.91
C ARG A 520 -14.33 5.03 20.97
N GLN A 521 -15.02 5.15 22.11
CA GLN A 521 -16.41 4.70 22.25
C GLN A 521 -17.37 5.50 21.35
N VAL A 522 -17.31 6.83 21.42
CA VAL A 522 -18.11 7.74 20.58
C VAL A 522 -17.86 7.49 19.10
N TYR A 523 -16.60 7.33 18.68
CA TYR A 523 -16.25 7.04 17.29
C TYR A 523 -16.87 5.71 16.81
N ASN A 524 -16.82 4.66 17.64
CA ASN A 524 -17.40 3.36 17.31
C ASN A 524 -18.93 3.40 17.23
N GLU A 525 -19.59 4.03 18.20
CA GLU A 525 -21.06 4.19 18.20
C GLU A 525 -21.53 5.09 17.05
N ALA A 526 -20.78 6.16 16.73
CA ALA A 526 -21.07 7.00 15.57
C ALA A 526 -21.00 6.18 14.28
N CYS A 527 -19.93 5.42 14.07
CA CYS A 527 -19.78 4.62 12.86
C CYS A 527 -20.91 3.58 12.74
N ALA A 528 -21.26 2.89 13.83
CA ALA A 528 -22.39 1.96 13.86
C ALA A 528 -23.73 2.62 13.47
N LEU A 529 -24.03 3.81 14.02
CA LEU A 529 -25.27 4.55 13.73
C LEU A 529 -25.40 4.98 12.26
N TYR A 530 -24.30 5.29 11.58
CA TYR A 530 -24.29 5.74 10.19
C TYR A 530 -23.92 4.63 9.19
N GLY A 531 -23.84 3.36 9.63
CA GLY A 531 -23.48 2.23 8.76
C GLY A 531 -22.04 2.29 8.23
N LEU A 532 -21.15 2.99 8.92
CA LEU A 532 -19.74 3.17 8.56
C LEU A 532 -18.86 2.13 9.26
N LEU A 533 -17.78 1.73 8.62
CA LEU A 533 -16.80 0.80 9.20
C LEU A 533 -15.86 1.54 10.18
N THR A 534 -15.56 0.89 11.31
CA THR A 534 -14.71 1.43 12.37
C THR A 534 -13.24 1.18 12.11
N PHE A 535 -12.43 2.25 12.01
CA PHE A 535 -10.97 2.12 11.99
C PHE A 535 -10.45 1.74 13.38
N LYS A 536 -9.97 0.50 13.55
CA LYS A 536 -9.51 -0.03 14.85
C LYS A 536 -8.21 0.60 15.39
N HIS A 537 -7.36 1.16 14.53
CA HIS A 537 -6.06 1.72 14.91
C HIS A 537 -6.12 3.24 15.11
N ALA A 538 -6.44 3.68 16.32
CA ALA A 538 -6.48 5.11 16.71
C ALA A 538 -5.22 5.56 17.49
N ASP A 539 -4.18 4.74 17.55
CA ASP A 539 -3.23 4.76 18.66
C ASP A 539 -1.83 5.34 18.31
N ASP A 540 -1.49 5.57 17.04
CA ASP A 540 -0.15 6.01 16.63
C ASP A 540 -0.11 7.49 16.14
N ILE A 541 0.35 8.40 17.02
CA ILE A 541 0.88 9.74 16.69
C ILE A 541 2.05 10.05 17.64
N GLU A 542 3.29 9.68 17.27
CA GLU A 542 4.56 10.22 17.80
C GLU A 542 5.61 10.33 16.67
N VAL A 543 6.59 11.26 16.81
CA VAL A 543 7.32 11.97 15.72
C VAL A 543 8.64 12.55 16.31
N THR A 544 9.86 12.53 15.72
CA THR A 544 10.45 12.03 14.44
C THR A 544 11.97 11.74 14.61
N THR A 545 12.61 11.07 13.64
CA THR A 545 14.08 10.88 13.55
C THR A 545 14.69 11.51 12.28
N GLU A 546 15.52 12.54 12.41
CA GLU A 546 16.25 13.19 11.29
C GLU A 546 17.75 13.40 11.62
N TRP A 547 18.60 13.49 10.59
CA TRP A 547 20.05 13.73 10.70
C TRP A 547 20.36 15.23 10.79
N HIS A 548 21.32 15.61 11.64
CA HIS A 548 21.80 16.98 11.77
C HIS A 548 23.31 17.01 11.95
N GLU A 549 23.98 17.90 11.23
CA GLU A 549 25.43 18.14 11.30
C GLU A 549 25.92 18.45 12.72
N GLU A 550 25.10 19.16 13.50
CA GLU A 550 25.36 19.50 14.92
C GLU A 550 25.35 18.29 15.87
N ARG A 551 24.82 17.13 15.43
CA ARG A 551 24.64 15.93 16.27
C ARG A 551 25.63 14.80 15.96
N PHE A 552 26.29 14.82 14.80
CA PHE A 552 27.11 13.73 14.29
C PHE A 552 28.35 14.25 13.54
N ARG A 553 29.56 13.81 13.92
CA ARG A 553 30.82 14.13 13.21
C ARG A 553 31.66 12.87 12.97
N TYR A 554 32.48 12.85 11.92
CA TYR A 554 33.45 11.78 11.70
C TYR A 554 34.89 12.23 11.97
N THR A 555 35.72 11.31 12.45
CA THR A 555 37.15 11.50 12.72
C THR A 555 37.96 10.42 12.01
N VAL A 556 39.15 10.76 11.51
CA VAL A 556 40.07 9.79 10.91
C VAL A 556 40.83 9.08 12.03
N VAL A 557 40.81 7.75 12.03
CA VAL A 557 41.46 6.91 13.05
C VAL A 557 42.51 6.03 12.37
N GLY A 558 43.77 6.17 12.78
CA GLY A 558 44.90 5.66 12.00
C GLY A 558 45.25 4.18 12.23
N LYS A 559 44.92 3.32 11.26
CA LYS A 559 45.86 2.39 10.60
C LYS A 559 45.23 1.81 9.34
N GLU A 560 46.03 1.57 8.30
CA GLU A 560 45.56 0.74 7.17
C GLU A 560 45.38 -0.70 7.66
N GLU A 561 44.15 -1.18 7.69
CA GLU A 561 43.86 -2.59 7.94
C GLU A 561 44.06 -3.40 6.65
N ASN A 562 44.62 -4.60 6.80
CA ASN A 562 44.78 -5.50 5.68
C ASN A 562 43.39 -6.01 5.25
N ILE A 563 42.88 -5.48 4.13
CA ILE A 563 41.55 -5.79 3.59
C ILE A 563 41.34 -7.30 3.40
N ILE A 564 42.37 -8.06 3.00
CA ILE A 564 42.28 -9.53 2.85
C ILE A 564 42.06 -10.19 4.21
N LYS A 565 42.74 -9.72 5.25
CA LYS A 565 42.55 -10.19 6.63
C LYS A 565 41.16 -9.83 7.15
N GLY A 566 40.75 -8.56 7.03
CA GLY A 566 39.43 -8.10 7.49
C GLY A 566 38.27 -8.83 6.80
N LEU A 567 38.33 -9.02 5.46
CA LEU A 567 37.34 -9.81 4.74
C LEU A 567 37.37 -11.30 5.11
N SER A 568 38.55 -11.87 5.41
CA SER A 568 38.65 -13.26 5.91
C SER A 568 38.01 -13.41 7.29
N GLU A 569 38.18 -12.43 8.17
CA GLU A 569 37.58 -12.42 9.52
C GLU A 569 36.05 -12.18 9.46
N ILE A 570 35.58 -11.26 8.61
CA ILE A 570 34.15 -10.96 8.41
C ILE A 570 33.40 -12.14 7.78
N HIS A 571 33.98 -12.77 6.75
CA HIS A 571 33.28 -13.82 5.98
C HIS A 571 33.63 -15.25 6.42
N GLY A 572 34.63 -15.44 7.29
CA GLY A 572 35.01 -16.76 7.80
C GLY A 572 35.69 -17.69 6.78
N TYR A 573 36.15 -17.15 5.64
CA TYR A 573 36.83 -17.90 4.58
C TYR A 573 38.30 -17.45 4.45
N GLN A 574 39.19 -18.38 4.08
CA GLN A 574 40.55 -18.00 3.67
C GLN A 574 40.49 -17.26 2.32
N MET A 575 40.78 -15.96 2.33
CA MET A 575 40.87 -15.17 1.10
C MET A 575 42.30 -15.15 0.54
N GLN A 576 42.41 -15.30 -0.78
CA GLN A 576 43.64 -15.10 -1.54
C GLN A 576 43.38 -14.07 -2.64
N SER A 577 44.35 -13.16 -2.85
CA SER A 577 44.26 -12.11 -3.86
C SER A 577 44.72 -12.60 -5.23
N PHE A 578 44.03 -12.18 -6.28
CA PHE A 578 44.29 -12.58 -7.66
C PHE A 578 44.29 -11.38 -8.62
N ASN A 579 45.25 -11.36 -9.53
CA ASN A 579 45.28 -10.47 -10.69
C ASN A 579 44.57 -11.14 -11.88
N ILE A 580 43.84 -10.35 -12.68
CA ILE A 580 43.27 -10.83 -13.95
C ILE A 580 44.37 -10.81 -15.02
N ILE A 581 44.69 -11.97 -15.58
CA ILE A 581 45.62 -12.12 -16.72
C ILE A 581 44.92 -11.77 -18.03
N SER A 582 43.69 -12.28 -18.22
CA SER A 582 42.91 -12.05 -19.44
C SER A 582 41.42 -12.23 -19.17
N SER A 583 40.57 -11.47 -19.89
CA SER A 583 39.12 -11.66 -19.93
C SER A 583 38.65 -11.68 -21.38
N THR A 584 38.09 -12.80 -21.83
CA THR A 584 37.69 -13.03 -23.23
C THR A 584 36.22 -13.38 -23.29
N ASN A 585 35.42 -12.64 -24.06
CA ASN A 585 34.04 -13.05 -24.34
C ASN A 585 34.04 -14.27 -25.26
N LEU A 586 33.49 -15.38 -24.79
CA LEU A 586 33.37 -16.64 -25.53
C LEU A 586 32.16 -16.65 -26.48
N GLN A 587 31.27 -15.67 -26.38
CA GLN A 587 30.08 -15.59 -27.24
C GLN A 587 30.30 -14.68 -28.46
N ALA A 588 29.56 -14.95 -29.53
CA ALA A 588 29.52 -14.12 -30.73
C ALA A 588 29.10 -12.67 -30.38
N LYS A 589 29.64 -11.69 -31.12
CA LYS A 589 29.36 -10.25 -30.91
C LYS A 589 27.88 -9.87 -31.08
N SER A 590 27.10 -10.70 -31.78
CA SER A 590 25.66 -10.57 -31.98
C SER A 590 24.80 -11.17 -30.86
N SER A 591 25.38 -11.89 -29.90
CA SER A 591 24.64 -12.46 -28.78
C SER A 591 24.27 -11.37 -27.76
N GLY A 592 23.02 -11.39 -27.30
CA GLY A 592 22.57 -10.60 -26.15
C GLY A 592 23.09 -11.12 -24.80
N LEU A 593 23.62 -12.35 -24.77
CA LEU A 593 24.26 -12.95 -23.61
C LEU A 593 25.79 -12.74 -23.68
N ARG A 594 26.45 -12.74 -22.53
CA ARG A 594 27.92 -12.68 -22.43
C ARG A 594 28.42 -13.76 -21.47
N THR A 595 29.31 -14.61 -21.96
CA THR A 595 30.06 -15.58 -21.14
C THR A 595 31.53 -15.21 -21.24
N LEU A 596 32.15 -14.87 -20.11
CA LEU A 596 33.54 -14.45 -20.06
C LEU A 596 34.42 -15.61 -19.59
N SER A 597 35.44 -15.96 -20.36
CA SER A 597 36.59 -16.73 -19.86
C SER A 597 37.54 -15.76 -19.18
N VAL A 598 37.71 -15.89 -17.87
CA VAL A 598 38.63 -15.07 -17.07
C VAL A 598 39.77 -15.96 -16.59
N LYS A 599 41.01 -15.56 -16.86
CA LYS A 599 42.21 -16.21 -16.31
C LYS A 599 42.76 -15.37 -15.16
N LEU A 600 43.02 -16.01 -14.04
CA LEU A 600 43.46 -15.39 -12.79
C LEU A 600 44.87 -15.89 -12.42
N GLN A 601 45.71 -15.02 -11.87
CA GLN A 601 47.00 -15.35 -11.28
C GLN A 601 47.01 -14.94 -9.82
N SER A 602 47.37 -15.84 -8.90
CA SER A 602 47.52 -15.46 -7.49
C SER A 602 48.61 -14.39 -7.35
N THR A 603 48.37 -13.38 -6.51
CA THR A 603 49.39 -12.37 -6.18
C THR A 603 50.43 -12.91 -5.19
N THR A 604 50.23 -14.11 -4.63
CA THR A 604 51.17 -14.78 -3.72
C THR A 604 51.64 -16.11 -4.32
N ASN A 605 52.92 -16.19 -4.68
CA ASN A 605 53.54 -17.38 -5.32
C ASN A 605 53.61 -18.65 -4.45
N LYS A 606 53.03 -18.67 -3.24
CA LYS A 606 53.25 -19.73 -2.25
C LYS A 606 52.23 -20.87 -2.28
N ASP A 607 50.99 -20.61 -2.69
CA ASP A 607 49.91 -21.60 -2.58
C ASP A 607 49.20 -21.79 -3.93
N LYS A 608 49.28 -23.01 -4.48
CA LYS A 608 48.37 -23.45 -5.54
C LYS A 608 47.00 -23.67 -4.92
N LEU A 609 45.97 -23.04 -5.48
CA LEU A 609 44.59 -23.24 -5.04
C LEU A 609 44.17 -24.67 -5.39
N VAL A 610 44.11 -25.54 -4.38
CA VAL A 610 43.70 -26.94 -4.50
C VAL A 610 42.17 -26.99 -4.40
N TYR A 611 41.53 -27.63 -5.38
CA TYR A 611 40.08 -27.82 -5.40
C TYR A 611 39.71 -29.18 -5.98
N GLN A 612 38.54 -29.70 -5.62
CA GLN A 612 37.91 -30.90 -6.14
C GLN A 612 36.67 -30.57 -6.98
N HIS A 613 36.15 -31.55 -7.71
CA HIS A 613 34.92 -31.39 -8.46
C HIS A 613 33.73 -31.25 -7.50
N GLY A 614 33.07 -30.10 -7.54
CA GLY A 614 31.97 -29.75 -6.62
C GLY A 614 32.32 -28.60 -5.65
N ASP A 615 33.60 -28.23 -5.54
CA ASP A 615 33.99 -27.10 -4.70
C ASP A 615 33.44 -25.77 -5.22
N HIS A 616 33.03 -24.91 -4.28
CA HIS A 616 32.49 -23.58 -4.58
C HIS A 616 33.52 -22.50 -4.26
N MET A 617 33.80 -21.62 -5.24
CA MET A 617 34.70 -20.48 -5.09
C MET A 617 33.92 -19.17 -5.09
N LEU A 618 34.11 -18.36 -4.04
CA LEU A 618 33.60 -17.00 -3.96
C LEU A 618 34.64 -16.02 -4.54
N ILE A 619 34.23 -15.18 -5.48
CA ILE A 619 35.09 -14.16 -6.10
C ILE A 619 34.64 -12.78 -5.62
N PHE A 620 35.54 -12.05 -4.96
CA PHE A 620 35.33 -10.67 -4.53
C PHE A 620 36.04 -9.71 -5.50
N PRO A 621 35.34 -9.08 -6.46
CA PRO A 621 35.95 -8.16 -7.40
C PRO A 621 36.29 -6.83 -6.71
N THR A 622 37.46 -6.28 -7.02
CA THR A 622 37.81 -4.90 -6.62
C THR A 622 37.25 -3.90 -7.63
N ASN A 623 36.87 -2.72 -7.14
CA ASN A 623 36.43 -1.62 -8.00
C ASN A 623 37.57 -1.17 -8.93
N ASN A 624 37.24 -0.82 -10.18
CA ASN A 624 38.23 -0.33 -11.13
C ASN A 624 38.89 0.97 -10.60
N ILE A 625 40.20 0.93 -10.37
CA ILE A 625 40.91 2.03 -9.69
C ILE A 625 40.85 3.35 -10.47
N ALA A 626 40.80 3.33 -11.80
CA ALA A 626 40.65 4.55 -12.60
C ALA A 626 39.24 5.16 -12.45
N MET A 627 38.19 4.34 -12.35
CA MET A 627 36.84 4.82 -12.02
C MET A 627 36.79 5.39 -10.59
N VAL A 628 37.36 4.69 -9.60
CA VAL A 628 37.38 5.14 -8.20
C VAL A 628 38.10 6.48 -8.08
N THR A 629 39.30 6.61 -8.65
CA THR A 629 40.05 7.87 -8.69
C THR A 629 39.27 9.00 -9.38
N ALA A 630 38.64 8.72 -10.52
CA ALA A 630 37.84 9.70 -11.24
C ALA A 630 36.54 10.12 -10.50
N ILE A 631 36.02 9.27 -9.60
CA ILE A 631 34.90 9.61 -8.72
C ILE A 631 35.40 10.46 -7.55
N ILE A 632 36.48 10.05 -6.88
CA ILE A 632 37.09 10.77 -5.76
C ILE A 632 37.45 12.22 -6.14
N GLN A 633 38.03 12.43 -7.33
CA GLN A 633 38.37 13.76 -7.86
C GLN A 633 37.17 14.71 -8.03
N ARG A 634 35.93 14.20 -7.97
CA ARG A 634 34.69 15.00 -8.13
C ARG A 634 33.93 15.24 -6.82
N ILE A 635 34.37 14.65 -5.71
CA ILE A 635 33.71 14.78 -4.40
C ILE A 635 34.50 15.79 -3.55
N LYS A 636 33.79 16.72 -2.91
CA LYS A 636 34.36 17.65 -1.93
C LYS A 636 34.36 17.02 -0.54
N ASP A 637 35.28 17.48 0.31
CA ASP A 637 35.33 17.15 1.73
C ASP A 637 35.50 15.64 2.05
N LEU A 638 36.19 14.92 1.16
CA LEU A 638 36.51 13.51 1.38
C LEU A 638 37.44 13.35 2.61
N PRO A 639 37.19 12.38 3.53
CA PRO A 639 38.26 11.88 4.40
C PRO A 639 39.41 11.33 3.55
N LEU A 640 40.63 11.32 4.11
CA LEU A 640 41.83 10.81 3.43
C LEU A 640 41.56 9.42 2.83
N CYS A 641 41.73 9.29 1.51
CA CYS A 641 41.44 8.05 0.79
C CYS A 641 42.30 6.90 1.32
N GLY A 642 41.66 5.82 1.78
CA GLY A 642 42.31 4.67 2.41
C GLY A 642 42.44 4.76 3.94
N ALA A 643 42.12 5.90 4.55
CA ALA A 643 42.12 6.03 6.01
C ALA A 643 40.82 5.52 6.63
N ALA A 644 40.92 4.77 7.73
CA ALA A 644 39.76 4.38 8.52
C ALA A 644 39.13 5.60 9.21
N VAL A 645 37.80 5.59 9.36
CA VAL A 645 37.03 6.68 9.96
C VAL A 645 36.08 6.15 11.03
N GLN A 646 35.90 6.93 12.10
CA GLN A 646 34.99 6.67 13.20
C GLN A 646 33.92 7.77 13.24
N LEU A 647 32.68 7.41 13.57
CA LEU A 647 31.58 8.35 13.77
C LEU A 647 31.41 8.63 15.27
N GLU A 648 31.36 9.90 15.64
CA GLU A 648 31.10 10.39 17.00
C GLU A 648 29.74 11.09 17.05
N THR A 649 29.03 10.98 18.18
CA THR A 649 27.70 11.56 18.38
C THR A 649 27.68 12.50 19.59
N PHE A 650 26.95 13.62 19.47
CA PHE A 650 26.89 14.63 20.54
C PHE A 650 25.67 14.40 21.43
N SER A 651 25.89 14.13 22.73
CA SER A 651 24.81 14.00 23.73
C SER A 651 24.88 15.14 24.73
N VAL A 652 23.80 15.92 24.83
CA VAL A 652 23.67 16.97 25.83
C VAL A 652 23.30 16.33 27.16
N LYS A 653 24.23 16.31 28.12
CA LYS A 653 23.88 16.06 29.52
C LYS A 653 23.19 17.29 30.09
N HIS A 654 21.91 17.16 30.45
CA HIS A 654 21.30 18.04 31.43
C HIS A 654 21.68 17.52 32.83
N ASN A 655 22.17 18.44 33.68
CA ASN A 655 22.53 18.18 35.07
C ASN A 655 21.28 18.01 35.96
#